data_AF-A0A534W4J1-F1
#
_entry.id   AF-A0A534W4J1-F1
#
_cell.length_a   1.000
_cell.length_b   1.000
_cell.length_c   1.000
_cell.angle_alpha   90.00
_cell.angle_beta   90.00
_cell.angle_gamma   90.00
#
_symmetry.space_group_name_H-M   'P 1'
#
loop_
_entity.id
_entity.type
_entity.pdbx_description
1 polymer ?
#
loop_
_entity_poly.entity_id
_entity_poly.type
_entity_poly.pdbx_seq_one_letter_code
_entity_poly.pdbx_strand_id
1 'polypeptide(L)'
;ERDYMYRAFAHEPTMRINLGIRRRLAPLVGNDRRQVELMNALLMSLPGTPVLYYGDEIGMGDNVFLGDRNGVRTPMQWSPDRNAGFSRANPQRLVLPVIIDPEYHYESLNVEAQQGNPNSLLWWMKRLIAMRKRFQAFGRGSIEFLSPENPKVLAFIRRFEEETVLVVANLSRFTQYVELDLRNFKGNIPIELIGKTRFPTIGELPYLLTLGEHAFSWFSLEEPKTAAQDAREASYQPPLLEVPSGWEGPLTGGERSSLEMVLPAWLEGRRWFHGRAREISQVRIQDIVPLDSLRFAMLEVEFSQGEPEQYVLPLALQPEEKPTPAQAVIAVLRRSDGSQLHLIDALSDSAASTALLDAIRTGTRSRAAAGLLVASARPGLPAGEARLYRQEHHAASVQYGDALLLKFYRRLGEGMSPELEIGRALTERAPNAPIAPVWGAIELRPRRGEPITIATLHGWVQNQGTAWHFFREELRRYFQRALATSGELKPPPRPSGSRVDLAESEVPAAAREMLGSSLVAAHLLGARTAQVHAALVIPDDPAFAPEPYSALDQRSVYQTKRNLTGKVLRQLRSTKLEGRPAELAQQLLARESDLYASFEPLLRGRLTAQRGRIHGEYHLGNVLWTGKDFAVVDFGQNPNKPLPERRRKRSGLRDIASMLRSLDLAATMALRDTATVRESERGAAEPWAKLWSTWAPAAFLAAYLEGANNTQLPVPTRVGMELRIVSPDYWTTATGPVPQETVPRFNDGPVSFGTTSSNLQVPSRNSTSARCAPTPRSSNQN
;
A
#
# COMPACT_ATOMS: atom_id res chain seq x y z
N GLU A 1 -28.02 2.39 39.73
CA GLU A 1 -28.00 2.20 38.25
C GLU A 1 -29.39 2.32 37.62
N ARG A 2 -30.36 1.49 38.00
CA ARG A 2 -31.73 1.52 37.46
C ARG A 2 -32.40 2.90 37.51
N ASP A 3 -32.38 3.56 38.67
CA ASP A 3 -33.00 4.88 38.84
C ASP A 3 -32.31 5.94 37.98
N TYR A 4 -30.99 5.79 37.77
CA TYR A 4 -30.23 6.63 36.86
C TYR A 4 -30.71 6.43 35.42
N MET A 5 -30.86 5.18 34.97
CA MET A 5 -31.38 4.87 33.62
C MET A 5 -32.78 5.46 33.38
N TYR A 6 -33.68 5.40 34.38
CA TYR A 6 -34.99 6.03 34.27
C TYR A 6 -34.93 7.56 34.21
N ARG A 7 -34.06 8.17 35.02
CA ARG A 7 -33.88 9.63 35.01
C ARG A 7 -33.20 10.12 33.75
N ALA A 8 -32.33 9.33 33.14
CA ALA A 8 -31.56 9.73 31.96
C ALA A 8 -32.29 9.46 30.63
N PHE A 9 -33.05 8.37 30.53
CA PHE A 9 -33.57 7.90 29.24
C PHE A 9 -35.09 7.66 29.18
N ALA A 10 -35.81 7.85 30.28
CA ALA A 10 -37.25 7.60 30.33
C ALA A 10 -37.95 8.68 31.18
N HIS A 11 -37.84 9.95 30.77
CA HIS A 11 -38.35 11.09 31.54
C HIS A 11 -39.87 11.04 31.73
N GLU A 12 -40.62 10.56 30.75
CA GLU A 12 -42.07 10.43 30.84
C GLU A 12 -42.49 9.11 31.51
N PRO A 13 -43.53 9.11 32.37
CA PRO A 13 -44.09 7.88 32.93
C PRO A 13 -44.56 6.88 31.87
N THR A 14 -45.03 7.38 30.73
CA THR A 14 -45.42 6.64 29.53
C THR A 14 -44.26 5.92 28.83
N MET A 15 -43.01 6.12 29.25
CA MET A 15 -41.85 5.39 28.73
C MET A 15 -41.44 4.21 29.63
N ARG A 16 -42.13 4.02 30.75
CA ARG A 16 -41.80 3.02 31.77
C ARG A 16 -42.91 1.97 31.82
N ILE A 17 -42.52 0.72 32.03
CA ILE A 17 -43.47 -0.36 32.37
C ILE A 17 -42.81 -1.39 33.27
N ASN A 18 -43.46 -1.72 34.40
CA ASN A 18 -42.91 -2.57 35.46
C ASN A 18 -41.46 -2.14 35.79
N LEU A 19 -40.53 -3.04 35.50
CA LEU A 19 -39.10 -2.93 35.69
C LEU A 19 -38.34 -2.69 34.36
N GLY A 20 -38.88 -1.95 33.38
CA GLY A 20 -38.17 -1.68 32.12
C GLY A 20 -38.50 -0.35 31.45
N ILE A 21 -37.65 0.03 30.49
CA ILE A 21 -37.88 1.14 29.55
C ILE A 21 -38.52 0.54 28.29
N ARG A 22 -39.60 1.15 27.78
CA ARG A 22 -40.34 0.71 26.58
C ARG A 22 -40.04 1.58 25.37
N ARG A 23 -38.75 1.82 25.12
CA ARG A 23 -38.25 2.62 23.99
C ARG A 23 -37.32 1.78 23.13
N ARG A 24 -37.34 2.01 21.82
CA ARG A 24 -36.31 1.52 20.89
C ARG A 24 -35.07 2.40 20.96
N LEU A 25 -33.94 1.92 20.44
CA LEU A 25 -32.66 2.64 20.55
C LEU A 25 -32.72 4.04 19.93
N ALA A 26 -33.24 4.19 18.71
CA ALA A 26 -33.28 5.49 18.04
C ALA A 26 -34.11 6.53 18.83
N PRO A 27 -35.37 6.26 19.21
CA PRO A 27 -36.12 7.15 20.09
C PRO A 27 -35.49 7.35 21.48
N LEU A 28 -34.77 6.36 22.04
CA LEU A 28 -34.12 6.46 23.35
C LEU A 28 -33.05 7.57 23.39
N VAL A 29 -32.36 7.79 22.27
CA VAL A 29 -31.29 8.79 22.14
C VAL A 29 -31.72 10.01 21.30
N GLY A 30 -33.02 10.24 21.16
CA GLY A 30 -33.57 11.38 20.41
C GLY A 30 -33.22 11.35 18.93
N ASN A 31 -33.11 10.15 18.34
CA ASN A 31 -32.76 9.91 16.95
C ASN A 31 -31.40 10.49 16.52
N ASP A 32 -30.52 10.79 17.48
CA ASP A 32 -29.16 11.23 17.17
C ASP A 32 -28.38 10.06 16.57
N ARG A 33 -28.13 10.18 15.27
CA ARG A 33 -27.40 9.19 14.49
C ARG A 33 -26.05 8.82 15.12
N ARG A 34 -25.29 9.78 15.63
CA ARG A 34 -23.96 9.53 16.18
C ARG A 34 -24.05 8.77 17.50
N GLN A 35 -25.06 9.05 18.32
CA GLN A 35 -25.32 8.26 19.54
C GLN A 35 -25.74 6.83 19.21
N VAL A 36 -26.63 6.63 18.24
CA VAL A 36 -27.02 5.28 17.77
C VAL A 36 -25.78 4.51 17.29
N GLU A 37 -24.91 5.15 16.51
CA GLU A 37 -23.66 4.54 16.05
C GLU A 37 -22.71 4.23 17.20
N LEU A 38 -22.48 5.17 18.12
CA LEU A 38 -21.63 4.98 19.29
C LEU A 38 -22.09 3.80 20.16
N MET A 39 -23.39 3.73 20.47
CA MET A 39 -23.94 2.66 21.30
C MET A 39 -23.79 1.29 20.63
N ASN A 40 -24.05 1.22 19.31
CA ASN A 40 -23.83 -0.02 18.56
C ASN A 40 -22.35 -0.38 18.45
N ALA A 41 -21.45 0.59 18.30
CA ALA A 41 -20.01 0.35 18.30
C ALA A 41 -19.53 -0.18 19.66
N LEU A 42 -19.99 0.38 20.77
CA LEU A 42 -19.68 -0.14 22.10
C LEU A 42 -20.23 -1.56 22.28
N LEU A 43 -21.49 -1.81 21.93
CA LEU A 43 -22.08 -3.15 21.95
C LEU A 43 -21.27 -4.15 21.12
N MET A 44 -20.78 -3.73 19.95
CA MET A 44 -20.00 -4.56 19.03
C MET A 44 -18.51 -4.65 19.37
N SER A 45 -18.03 -3.95 20.40
CA SER A 45 -16.63 -4.03 20.84
C SER A 45 -16.45 -4.68 22.22
N LEU A 46 -17.51 -4.67 23.04
CA LEU A 46 -17.54 -5.34 24.34
C LEU A 46 -17.57 -6.89 24.22
N PRO A 47 -17.11 -7.60 25.27
CA PRO A 47 -17.13 -9.06 25.31
C PRO A 47 -18.56 -9.63 25.30
N GLY A 48 -18.69 -10.85 24.77
CA GLY A 48 -19.94 -11.60 24.77
C GLY A 48 -20.69 -11.57 23.43
N THR A 49 -21.96 -11.97 23.45
CA THR A 49 -22.81 -12.01 22.26
C THR A 49 -23.62 -10.72 22.18
N PRO A 50 -23.39 -9.85 21.18
CA PRO A 50 -24.20 -8.64 21.03
C PRO A 50 -25.63 -9.03 20.63
N VAL A 51 -26.61 -8.45 21.30
CA VAL A 51 -28.03 -8.64 21.00
C VAL A 51 -28.57 -7.36 20.40
N LEU A 52 -29.01 -7.44 19.14
CA LEU A 52 -29.70 -6.35 18.45
C LEU A 52 -31.19 -6.65 18.44
N TYR A 53 -32.00 -5.65 18.72
CA TYR A 53 -33.45 -5.75 18.57
C TYR A 53 -33.83 -5.42 17.13
N TYR A 54 -34.70 -6.23 16.51
CA TYR A 54 -35.06 -6.04 15.10
C TYR A 54 -35.60 -4.62 14.87
N GLY A 55 -35.21 -3.99 13.78
CA GLY A 55 -35.57 -2.61 13.46
C GLY A 55 -34.60 -1.56 14.01
N ASP A 56 -33.81 -1.84 15.05
CA ASP A 56 -32.77 -0.90 15.51
C ASP A 56 -31.71 -0.70 14.42
N GLU A 57 -31.48 -1.69 13.55
CA GLU A 57 -30.55 -1.61 12.42
C GLU A 57 -30.99 -0.64 11.31
N ILE A 58 -32.25 -0.22 11.30
CA ILE A 58 -32.77 0.82 10.42
C ILE A 58 -33.14 2.10 11.19
N GLY A 59 -33.03 2.11 12.52
CA GLY A 59 -33.41 3.25 13.36
C GLY A 59 -34.92 3.35 13.56
N MET A 60 -35.61 2.20 13.58
CA MET A 60 -37.05 2.12 13.71
C MET A 60 -37.56 2.80 14.99
N GLY A 61 -38.66 3.54 14.85
CA GLY A 61 -39.35 4.20 15.96
C GLY A 61 -40.21 3.27 16.81
N ASP A 62 -40.66 3.78 17.95
CA ASP A 62 -41.59 3.09 18.84
C ASP A 62 -42.94 3.82 18.92
N ASN A 63 -43.92 3.15 19.52
CA ASN A 63 -45.22 3.74 19.83
C ASN A 63 -45.55 3.55 21.31
N VAL A 64 -45.15 4.52 22.14
CA VAL A 64 -45.33 4.49 23.60
C VAL A 64 -46.80 4.47 24.06
N PHE A 65 -47.74 4.78 23.18
CA PHE A 65 -49.18 4.77 23.48
C PHE A 65 -49.79 3.37 23.44
N LEU A 66 -49.08 2.39 22.89
CA LEU A 66 -49.49 0.98 22.94
C LEU A 66 -49.25 0.41 24.34
N GLY A 67 -50.21 -0.38 24.83
CA GLY A 67 -50.09 -1.06 26.13
C GLY A 67 -48.99 -2.12 26.17
N ASP A 68 -48.61 -2.55 27.38
CA ASP A 68 -47.49 -3.47 27.63
C ASP A 68 -46.15 -2.99 26.99
N ARG A 69 -45.36 -3.91 26.43
CA ARG A 69 -44.16 -3.64 25.62
C ARG A 69 -44.49 -3.61 24.12
N ASN A 70 -45.76 -3.47 23.75
CA ASN A 70 -46.15 -3.54 22.34
C ASN A 70 -45.64 -2.34 21.52
N GLY A 71 -45.34 -1.22 22.17
CA GLY A 71 -44.75 -0.04 21.53
C GLY A 71 -43.42 -0.31 20.83
N VAL A 72 -42.63 -1.27 21.31
CA VAL A 72 -41.36 -1.67 20.69
C VAL A 72 -41.50 -2.96 19.88
N ARG A 73 -42.67 -3.60 19.86
CA ARG A 73 -42.93 -4.87 19.15
C ARG A 73 -43.74 -4.67 17.85
N THR A 74 -43.85 -3.43 17.39
CA THR A 74 -44.55 -3.09 16.15
C THR A 74 -43.92 -3.80 14.95
N PRO A 75 -44.70 -4.10 13.88
CA PRO A 75 -44.17 -4.82 12.73
C PRO A 75 -42.97 -4.13 12.07
N MET A 76 -42.02 -4.92 11.56
CA MET A 76 -40.83 -4.44 10.87
C MET A 76 -41.19 -3.62 9.62
N GLN A 77 -40.42 -2.57 9.36
CA GLN A 77 -40.62 -1.65 8.23
C GLN A 77 -39.81 -2.11 7.02
N TRP A 78 -40.39 -2.96 6.17
CA TRP A 78 -39.71 -3.56 5.02
C TRP A 78 -39.67 -2.64 3.79
N SER A 79 -40.80 -2.02 3.45
CA SER A 79 -40.97 -1.18 2.24
C SER A 79 -41.91 0.00 2.50
N PRO A 80 -42.01 0.98 1.58
CA PRO A 80 -43.02 2.04 1.66
C PRO A 80 -44.45 1.55 1.34
N ASP A 81 -44.62 0.29 0.96
CA ASP A 81 -45.93 -0.26 0.62
C ASP A 81 -46.83 -0.40 1.87
N ARG A 82 -48.11 -0.69 1.64
CA ARG A 82 -49.14 -0.89 2.66
C ARG A 82 -48.64 -1.76 3.82
N ASN A 83 -48.92 -1.29 5.04
CA ASN A 83 -48.45 -1.89 6.29
C ASN A 83 -46.92 -2.11 6.31
N ALA A 84 -46.17 -1.17 5.75
CA ALA A 84 -44.71 -1.19 5.67
C ALA A 84 -44.14 -2.44 4.96
N GLY A 85 -44.91 -3.05 4.05
CA GLY A 85 -44.55 -4.31 3.39
C GLY A 85 -44.63 -5.57 4.26
N PHE A 86 -44.99 -5.45 5.54
CA PHE A 86 -45.08 -6.59 6.47
C PHE A 86 -46.27 -7.51 6.19
N SER A 87 -47.41 -6.96 5.76
CA SER A 87 -48.64 -7.72 5.55
C SER A 87 -49.57 -7.04 4.56
N ARG A 88 -50.31 -7.83 3.77
CA ARG A 88 -51.35 -7.33 2.86
C ARG A 88 -52.73 -7.19 3.52
N ALA A 89 -52.86 -7.53 4.81
CA ALA A 89 -54.13 -7.49 5.54
C ALA A 89 -54.71 -6.07 5.62
N ASN A 90 -56.01 -5.95 5.90
CA ASN A 90 -56.60 -4.66 6.30
C ASN A 90 -55.81 -4.10 7.51
N PRO A 91 -55.33 -2.84 7.50
CA PRO A 91 -54.58 -2.25 8.61
C PRO A 91 -55.27 -2.41 9.98
N GLN A 92 -56.62 -2.37 10.00
CA GLN A 92 -57.41 -2.55 11.23
C GLN A 92 -57.40 -4.00 11.76
N ARG A 93 -56.98 -4.96 10.95
CA ARG A 93 -56.84 -6.38 11.32
C ARG A 93 -55.44 -6.75 11.79
N LEU A 94 -54.50 -5.81 11.79
CA LEU A 94 -53.16 -6.07 12.31
C LEU A 94 -53.24 -6.25 13.83
N VAL A 95 -52.50 -7.24 14.34
CA VAL A 95 -52.38 -7.48 15.80
C VAL A 95 -51.74 -6.27 16.48
N LEU A 96 -50.74 -5.66 15.84
CA LEU A 96 -50.11 -4.40 16.24
C LEU A 96 -49.99 -3.47 15.03
N PRO A 97 -50.22 -2.15 15.22
CA PRO A 97 -50.10 -1.20 14.13
C PRO A 97 -48.63 -1.00 13.72
N VAL A 98 -48.43 -0.56 12.48
CA VAL A 98 -47.14 -0.04 12.02
C VAL A 98 -46.87 1.34 12.61
N ILE A 99 -45.61 1.79 12.60
CA ILE A 99 -45.24 3.13 13.06
C ILE A 99 -45.60 4.15 11.97
N ILE A 100 -46.46 5.09 12.33
CA ILE A 100 -46.89 6.20 11.48
C ILE A 100 -46.46 7.56 12.03
N ASP A 101 -45.58 7.56 13.04
CA ASP A 101 -44.97 8.79 13.52
C ASP A 101 -44.17 9.45 12.38
N PRO A 102 -44.32 10.76 12.11
CA PRO A 102 -43.64 11.42 10.99
C PRO A 102 -42.11 11.27 11.01
N GLU A 103 -41.49 11.23 12.19
CA GLU A 103 -40.03 11.09 12.34
C GLU A 103 -39.54 9.69 11.97
N TYR A 104 -40.37 8.67 12.22
CA TYR A 104 -40.03 7.25 12.04
C TYR A 104 -40.88 6.54 10.98
N HIS A 105 -41.55 7.31 10.12
CA HIS A 105 -42.57 6.81 9.21
C HIS A 105 -42.00 5.77 8.24
N TYR A 106 -42.73 4.67 8.03
CA TYR A 106 -42.25 3.55 7.22
C TYR A 106 -42.07 3.89 5.74
N GLU A 107 -42.67 4.96 5.22
CA GLU A 107 -42.47 5.36 3.82
C GLU A 107 -41.03 5.85 3.54
N SER A 108 -40.38 6.48 4.52
CA SER A 108 -39.01 6.99 4.39
C SER A 108 -37.99 6.13 5.14
N LEU A 109 -38.38 5.56 6.28
CA LEU A 109 -37.55 4.71 7.12
C LEU A 109 -37.96 3.25 6.94
N ASN A 110 -37.43 2.58 5.92
CA ASN A 110 -37.66 1.15 5.70
C ASN A 110 -36.42 0.45 5.14
N VAL A 111 -36.43 -0.88 5.16
CA VAL A 111 -35.32 -1.72 4.68
C VAL A 111 -35.03 -1.44 3.21
N GLU A 112 -36.04 -1.38 2.34
CA GLU A 112 -35.89 -1.15 0.91
C GLU A 112 -35.17 0.19 0.61
N ALA A 113 -35.68 1.29 1.17
CA ALA A 113 -35.10 2.62 1.03
C ALA A 113 -33.65 2.69 1.55
N GLN A 114 -33.39 2.08 2.72
CA GLN A 114 -32.04 2.05 3.27
C GLN A 114 -31.09 1.11 2.53
N GLN A 115 -31.62 0.05 1.89
CA GLN A 115 -30.85 -0.87 1.08
C GLN A 115 -30.34 -0.18 -0.19
N GLY A 116 -31.12 0.72 -0.78
CA GLY A 116 -30.72 1.54 -1.94
C GLY A 116 -29.74 2.68 -1.61
N ASN A 117 -29.51 2.99 -0.33
CA ASN A 117 -28.63 4.08 0.10
C ASN A 117 -27.39 3.57 0.88
N PRO A 118 -26.18 3.54 0.28
CA PRO A 118 -24.94 3.07 0.93
C PRO A 118 -24.57 3.78 2.24
N ASN A 119 -25.08 5.00 2.44
CA ASN A 119 -24.81 5.83 3.61
C ASN A 119 -25.81 5.61 4.76
N SER A 120 -26.76 4.67 4.62
CA SER A 120 -27.78 4.41 5.64
C SER A 120 -27.24 3.75 6.93
N LEU A 121 -27.93 3.98 8.06
CA LEU A 121 -28.52 2.86 8.83
C LEU A 121 -27.89 1.48 8.69
N LEU A 122 -28.66 0.72 7.93
CA LEU A 122 -28.46 -0.65 7.57
C LEU A 122 -27.08 -0.92 7.00
N TRP A 123 -26.60 -0.10 6.05
CA TRP A 123 -25.27 -0.32 5.45
C TRP A 123 -24.13 -0.10 6.44
N TRP A 124 -24.27 0.87 7.35
CA TRP A 124 -23.35 1.09 8.44
C TRP A 124 -23.36 -0.09 9.44
N MET A 125 -24.53 -0.53 9.89
CA MET A 125 -24.66 -1.68 10.79
C MET A 125 -24.08 -2.96 10.19
N LYS A 126 -24.38 -3.25 8.92
CA LYS A 126 -23.81 -4.39 8.21
C LYS A 126 -22.27 -4.30 8.13
N ARG A 127 -21.69 -3.09 7.97
CA ARG A 127 -20.22 -2.89 7.96
C ARG A 127 -19.62 -3.18 9.33
N LEU A 128 -20.26 -2.67 10.38
CA LEU A 128 -19.84 -2.88 11.76
C LEU A 128 -19.86 -4.36 12.16
N ILE A 129 -20.94 -5.08 11.83
CA ILE A 129 -21.08 -6.52 12.09
C ILE A 129 -20.01 -7.32 11.33
N ALA A 130 -19.75 -6.98 10.06
CA ALA A 130 -18.70 -7.63 9.28
C ALA A 130 -17.30 -7.41 9.91
N MET A 131 -17.05 -6.21 10.43
CA MET A 131 -15.81 -5.90 11.13
C MET A 131 -15.65 -6.73 12.42
N ARG A 132 -16.71 -6.83 13.23
CA ARG A 132 -16.70 -7.69 14.44
C ARG A 132 -16.41 -9.15 14.10
N LYS A 133 -16.99 -9.69 13.02
CA LYS A 133 -16.73 -11.06 12.58
C LYS A 133 -15.29 -11.28 12.11
N ARG A 134 -14.65 -10.25 11.55
CA ARG A 134 -13.28 -10.29 11.05
C ARG A 134 -12.25 -10.33 12.18
N PHE A 135 -12.45 -9.56 13.25
CA PHE A 135 -11.53 -9.47 14.38
C PHE A 135 -12.05 -10.29 15.55
N GLN A 136 -11.45 -11.46 15.76
CA GLN A 136 -11.84 -12.37 16.84
C GLN A 136 -11.63 -11.74 18.22
N ALA A 137 -10.70 -10.79 18.35
CA ALA A 137 -10.50 -9.98 19.56
C ALA A 137 -11.79 -9.38 20.13
N PHE A 138 -12.75 -8.97 19.29
CA PHE A 138 -14.01 -8.41 19.77
C PHE A 138 -14.93 -9.46 20.42
N GLY A 139 -15.02 -10.66 19.84
CA GLY A 139 -15.93 -11.72 20.34
C GLY A 139 -15.32 -12.59 21.44
N ARG A 140 -14.05 -12.96 21.28
CA ARG A 140 -13.36 -13.96 22.10
C ARG A 140 -12.22 -13.40 22.94
N GLY A 141 -11.80 -12.16 22.67
CA GLY A 141 -10.67 -11.57 23.36
C GLY A 141 -10.92 -11.20 24.82
N SER A 142 -9.83 -11.00 25.54
CA SER A 142 -9.80 -10.34 26.86
C SER A 142 -10.13 -8.86 26.74
N ILE A 143 -10.51 -8.20 27.84
CA ILE A 143 -10.71 -6.74 27.90
C ILE A 143 -9.82 -6.15 28.99
N GLU A 144 -9.11 -5.08 28.65
CA GLU A 144 -8.27 -4.32 29.56
C GLU A 144 -8.64 -2.83 29.42
N PHE A 145 -9.23 -2.23 30.45
CA PHE A 145 -9.61 -0.82 30.41
C PHE A 145 -8.39 0.07 30.62
N LEU A 146 -8.26 1.10 29.77
CA LEU A 146 -7.31 2.18 29.97
C LEU A 146 -7.96 3.24 30.85
N SER A 147 -7.17 3.91 31.68
CA SER A 147 -7.65 4.95 32.60
C SER A 147 -7.09 6.32 32.19
N PRO A 148 -7.57 6.92 31.08
CA PRO A 148 -7.16 8.27 30.70
C PRO A 148 -7.67 9.30 31.70
N GLU A 149 -6.97 10.44 31.81
CA GLU A 149 -7.41 11.54 32.68
C GLU A 149 -8.75 12.15 32.25
N ASN A 150 -9.12 12.06 30.96
CA ASN A 150 -10.40 12.57 30.47
C ASN A 150 -11.53 11.55 30.70
N PRO A 151 -12.44 11.77 31.67
CA PRO A 151 -13.50 10.80 32.02
C PRO A 151 -14.62 10.73 30.97
N LYS A 152 -14.62 11.63 29.98
CA LYS A 152 -15.60 11.62 28.89
C LYS A 152 -15.22 10.66 27.77
N VAL A 153 -13.99 10.10 27.80
CA VAL A 153 -13.50 9.17 26.81
C VAL A 153 -13.32 7.80 27.44
N LEU A 154 -14.02 6.81 26.91
CA LEU A 154 -13.85 5.41 27.27
C LEU A 154 -12.82 4.78 26.34
N ALA A 155 -11.77 4.19 26.90
CA ALA A 155 -10.76 3.49 26.13
C ALA A 155 -10.42 2.12 26.74
N PHE A 156 -10.26 1.10 25.89
CA PHE A 156 -9.88 -0.24 26.31
C PHE A 156 -9.20 -1.04 25.20
N ILE A 157 -8.40 -2.02 25.59
CA ILE A 157 -7.74 -2.98 24.70
C ILE A 157 -8.53 -4.29 24.69
N ARG A 158 -8.65 -4.88 23.51
CA ARG A 158 -9.11 -6.26 23.29
C ARG A 158 -7.94 -7.10 22.78
N ARG A 159 -7.62 -8.23 23.42
CA ARG A 159 -6.57 -9.15 22.96
C ARG A 159 -7.09 -10.57 22.75
N PHE A 160 -6.79 -11.16 21.60
CA PHE A 160 -7.03 -12.57 21.30
C PHE A 160 -5.91 -13.10 20.40
N GLU A 161 -5.14 -14.08 20.88
CA GLU A 161 -3.95 -14.58 20.18
C GLU A 161 -3.02 -13.41 19.78
N GLU A 162 -2.69 -13.26 18.49
CA GLU A 162 -1.87 -12.17 17.96
C GLU A 162 -2.67 -10.87 17.67
N GLU A 163 -4.00 -10.91 17.76
CA GLU A 163 -4.85 -9.74 17.51
C GLU A 163 -4.92 -8.83 18.75
N THR A 164 -4.42 -7.60 18.60
CA THR A 164 -4.59 -6.54 19.60
C THR A 164 -5.40 -5.39 19.00
N VAL A 165 -6.54 -5.07 19.60
CA VAL A 165 -7.42 -3.99 19.16
C VAL A 165 -7.59 -2.94 20.26
N LEU A 166 -7.25 -1.69 19.97
CA LEU A 166 -7.53 -0.54 20.82
C LEU A 166 -8.88 0.07 20.42
N VAL A 167 -9.77 0.24 21.40
CA VAL A 167 -11.07 0.90 21.25
C VAL A 167 -11.03 2.21 22.02
N VAL A 168 -11.43 3.30 21.36
CA VAL A 168 -11.52 4.64 21.95
C VAL A 168 -12.86 5.26 21.58
N ALA A 169 -13.63 5.71 22.55
CA ALA A 169 -15.00 6.18 22.37
C ALA A 169 -15.24 7.47 23.15
N ASN A 170 -15.62 8.54 22.44
CA ASN A 170 -16.05 9.79 23.06
C ASN A 170 -17.52 9.68 23.46
N LEU A 171 -17.81 9.75 24.76
CA LEU A 171 -19.17 9.70 25.32
C LEU A 171 -19.82 11.09 25.44
N SER A 172 -19.10 12.15 25.05
CA SER A 172 -19.56 13.53 25.12
C SER A 172 -20.19 13.98 23.80
N ARG A 173 -21.17 14.87 23.93
CA ARG A 173 -21.75 15.66 22.82
C ARG A 173 -20.82 16.75 22.27
N PHE A 174 -19.58 16.82 22.73
CA PHE A 174 -18.58 17.79 22.28
C PHE A 174 -17.30 17.06 21.90
N THR A 175 -16.54 17.62 20.97
CA THR A 175 -15.18 17.15 20.64
C THR A 175 -14.33 17.02 21.91
N GLN A 176 -13.64 15.90 22.06
CA GLN A 176 -12.74 15.62 23.18
C GLN A 176 -11.36 15.22 22.66
N TYR A 177 -10.31 15.59 23.38
CA TYR A 177 -9.00 14.98 23.24
C TYR A 177 -8.76 13.99 24.38
N VAL A 178 -7.87 13.02 24.15
CA VAL A 178 -7.43 12.06 25.16
C VAL A 178 -5.95 11.76 24.97
N GLU A 179 -5.24 11.61 26.08
CA GLU A 179 -3.88 11.07 26.12
C GLU A 179 -3.95 9.64 26.67
N LEU A 180 -3.46 8.67 25.90
CA LEU A 180 -3.50 7.26 26.28
C LEU A 180 -2.08 6.76 26.58
N ASP A 181 -1.90 6.15 27.75
CA ASP A 181 -0.67 5.41 28.04
C ASP A 181 -0.65 4.09 27.26
N LEU A 182 0.10 4.08 26.16
CA LEU A 182 0.28 2.91 25.29
C LEU A 182 1.72 2.41 25.29
N ARG A 183 2.54 2.76 26.28
CA ARG A 183 3.98 2.42 26.31
C ARG A 183 4.25 0.92 26.16
N ASN A 184 3.36 0.07 26.65
CA ASN A 184 3.43 -1.39 26.49
C ASN A 184 3.33 -1.87 25.02
N PHE A 185 2.96 -0.98 24.09
CA PHE A 185 2.85 -1.24 22.66
C PHE A 185 3.83 -0.37 21.86
N LYS A 186 4.89 0.13 22.48
CA LYS A 186 5.94 0.92 21.82
C LYS A 186 6.44 0.19 20.56
N GLY A 187 6.51 0.91 19.45
CA GLY A 187 6.91 0.39 18.15
C GLY A 187 5.75 -0.12 17.30
N ASN A 188 4.57 -0.40 17.87
CA ASN A 188 3.40 -0.78 17.09
C ASN A 188 2.80 0.43 16.37
N ILE A 189 2.14 0.15 15.24
CA ILE A 189 1.46 1.15 14.41
C ILE A 189 -0.04 0.95 14.58
N PRO A 190 -0.78 1.92 15.16
CA PRO A 190 -2.23 1.86 15.18
C PRO A 190 -2.79 2.01 13.76
N ILE A 191 -3.60 1.05 13.33
CA ILE A 191 -4.29 1.08 12.04
C ILE A 191 -5.78 1.13 12.30
N GLU A 192 -6.42 2.25 11.95
CA GLU A 192 -7.86 2.44 12.13
C GLU A 192 -8.63 1.40 11.29
N LEU A 193 -9.56 0.68 11.91
CA LEU A 193 -10.11 -0.56 11.37
C LEU A 193 -11.07 -0.36 10.19
N ILE A 194 -11.80 0.76 10.14
CA ILE A 194 -12.84 1.03 9.15
C ILE A 194 -12.21 1.55 7.85
N GLY A 195 -11.44 2.63 7.92
CA GLY A 195 -10.76 3.29 6.81
C GLY A 195 -9.40 2.71 6.43
N LYS A 196 -8.78 1.92 7.32
CA LYS A 196 -7.41 1.37 7.17
C LYS A 196 -6.32 2.45 7.15
N THR A 197 -6.59 3.57 7.80
CA THR A 197 -5.63 4.66 7.95
C THR A 197 -4.57 4.27 8.97
N ARG A 198 -3.30 4.39 8.59
CA ARG A 198 -2.17 4.20 9.51
C ARG A 198 -1.94 5.49 10.29
N PHE A 199 -1.87 5.37 11.61
CA PHE A 199 -1.54 6.46 12.52
C PHE A 199 -0.05 6.43 12.87
N PRO A 200 0.51 7.51 13.46
CA PRO A 200 1.90 7.52 13.90
C PRO A 200 2.25 6.35 14.83
N THR A 201 3.46 5.81 14.69
CA THR A 201 3.97 4.74 15.56
C THR A 201 3.90 5.14 17.03
N ILE A 202 3.53 4.20 17.91
CA ILE A 202 3.50 4.42 19.35
C ILE A 202 4.93 4.60 19.87
N GLY A 203 5.19 5.75 20.50
CA GLY A 203 6.46 6.09 21.14
C GLY A 203 6.43 5.93 22.66
N GLU A 204 7.32 6.65 23.35
CA GLU A 204 7.40 6.68 24.82
C GLU A 204 6.40 7.67 25.46
N LEU A 205 5.98 8.69 24.71
CA LEU A 205 5.05 9.71 25.18
C LEU A 205 3.60 9.20 25.13
N PRO A 206 2.69 9.73 25.98
CA PRO A 206 1.27 9.46 25.89
C PRO A 206 0.73 9.70 24.47
N TYR A 207 -0.10 8.77 24.01
CA TYR A 207 -0.63 8.80 22.65
C TYR A 207 -1.85 9.71 22.57
N LEU A 208 -1.68 10.88 21.95
CA LEU A 208 -2.73 11.88 21.81
C LEU A 208 -3.71 11.52 20.69
N LEU A 209 -5.02 11.51 21.00
CA LEU A 209 -6.11 11.37 20.04
C LEU A 209 -7.14 12.48 20.22
N THR A 210 -7.75 12.92 19.12
CA THR A 210 -8.89 13.85 19.14
C THR A 210 -10.09 13.19 18.46
N LEU A 211 -11.24 13.18 19.13
CA LEU A 211 -12.48 12.57 18.65
C LEU A 211 -13.60 13.60 18.62
N GLY A 212 -14.37 13.62 17.53
CA GLY A 212 -15.60 14.43 17.42
C GLY A 212 -16.68 13.99 18.42
N GLU A 213 -17.78 14.76 18.51
CA GLU A 213 -18.92 14.40 19.37
C GLU A 213 -19.45 12.98 19.08
N HIS A 214 -19.65 12.20 20.13
CA HIS A 214 -20.10 10.80 20.07
C HIS A 214 -19.31 9.90 19.08
N ALA A 215 -18.09 10.30 18.71
CA ALA A 215 -17.27 9.55 17.77
C ALA A 215 -16.52 8.41 18.50
N PHE A 216 -16.17 7.37 17.75
CA PHE A 216 -15.32 6.29 18.23
C PHE A 216 -14.27 5.95 17.18
N SER A 217 -13.24 5.23 17.60
CA SER A 217 -12.22 4.67 16.72
C SER A 217 -11.79 3.31 17.24
N TRP A 218 -11.67 2.36 16.32
CA TRP A 218 -11.08 1.05 16.60
C TRP A 218 -9.76 0.96 15.84
N PHE A 219 -8.69 0.60 16.52
CA PHE A 219 -7.36 0.46 15.93
C PHE A 219 -6.86 -0.97 16.10
N SER A 220 -6.37 -1.59 15.04
CA SER A 220 -5.46 -2.73 15.18
C SER A 220 -4.10 -2.19 15.59
N LEU A 221 -3.52 -2.70 16.68
CA LEU A 221 -2.14 -2.41 17.04
C LEU A 221 -1.26 -3.45 16.37
N GLU A 222 -0.88 -3.18 15.12
CA GLU A 222 -0.02 -4.10 14.37
C GLU A 222 1.44 -3.82 14.73
N GLU A 223 2.19 -4.88 15.03
CA GLU A 223 3.63 -4.82 14.87
C GLU A 223 3.92 -4.44 13.42
N PRO A 224 4.89 -3.56 13.15
CA PRO A 224 5.28 -3.28 11.78
C PRO A 224 5.51 -4.61 11.06
N LYS A 225 4.89 -4.85 9.89
CA LYS A 225 5.10 -6.11 9.12
C LYS A 225 6.55 -6.30 8.64
N THR A 226 7.42 -5.36 8.99
CA THR A 226 8.88 -5.40 9.02
C THR A 226 9.47 -5.92 10.35
N ALA A 227 8.70 -6.55 11.26
CA ALA A 227 9.04 -6.78 12.67
C ALA A 227 10.42 -7.41 12.91
N ALA A 228 10.84 -8.41 12.12
CA ALA A 228 12.18 -8.99 12.25
C ALA A 228 13.30 -7.99 11.91
N GLN A 229 13.03 -7.07 11.00
CA GLN A 229 13.95 -6.04 10.56
C GLN A 229 13.95 -4.82 11.47
N ASP A 230 12.78 -4.36 11.91
CA ASP A 230 12.69 -3.25 12.88
C ASP A 230 13.24 -3.66 14.25
N ALA A 231 13.06 -4.93 14.64
CA ALA A 231 13.71 -5.49 15.82
C ALA A 231 15.24 -5.56 15.67
N ARG A 232 15.76 -5.95 14.49
CA ARG A 232 17.22 -5.95 14.21
C ARG A 232 17.81 -4.55 14.16
N GLU A 233 17.09 -3.61 13.55
CA GLU A 233 17.49 -2.19 13.48
C GLU A 233 17.46 -1.54 14.88
N ALA A 234 16.47 -1.88 15.71
CA ALA A 234 16.35 -1.43 17.10
C ALA A 234 17.30 -2.14 18.08
N SER A 235 17.73 -3.37 17.79
CA SER A 235 18.68 -4.12 18.63
C SER A 235 20.13 -3.68 18.44
N TYR A 236 20.41 -2.91 17.40
CA TYR A 236 21.77 -2.41 17.14
C TYR A 236 22.20 -1.45 18.25
N GLN A 237 23.26 -1.82 18.97
CA GLN A 237 23.92 -0.95 19.93
C GLN A 237 25.20 -0.40 19.31
N PRO A 238 25.32 0.94 19.14
CA PRO A 238 26.52 1.54 18.59
C PRO A 238 27.74 1.23 19.46
N PRO A 239 28.80 0.62 18.90
CA PRO A 239 30.00 0.33 19.66
C PRO A 239 30.81 1.61 19.91
N LEU A 240 31.62 1.57 20.97
CA LEU A 240 32.57 2.63 21.32
C LEU A 240 33.90 2.40 20.61
N LEU A 241 34.40 3.42 19.91
CA LEU A 241 35.68 3.42 19.22
C LEU A 241 36.61 4.48 19.83
N GLU A 242 37.79 4.07 20.27
CA GLU A 242 38.86 4.98 20.68
C GLU A 242 39.50 5.65 19.47
N VAL A 243 39.62 6.97 19.50
CA VAL A 243 40.17 7.79 18.40
C VAL A 243 41.34 8.67 18.87
N PRO A 244 42.48 8.05 19.23
CA PRO A 244 43.62 8.77 19.80
C PRO A 244 44.24 9.80 18.84
N SER A 245 44.16 9.57 17.52
CA SER A 245 44.68 10.50 16.49
C SER A 245 43.79 11.72 16.23
N GLY A 246 42.57 11.75 16.78
CA GLY A 246 41.59 12.83 16.61
C GLY A 246 40.27 12.34 16.02
N TRP A 247 39.27 13.22 15.91
CA TRP A 247 37.91 12.85 15.50
C TRP A 247 37.79 12.23 14.11
N GLU A 248 38.68 12.61 13.20
CA GLU A 248 38.73 12.02 11.86
C GLU A 248 39.59 10.76 11.79
N GLY A 249 40.17 10.30 12.91
CA GLY A 249 41.04 9.14 12.99
C GLY A 249 40.51 7.91 12.24
N PRO A 250 39.27 7.42 12.53
CA PRO A 250 38.65 6.30 11.80
C PRO A 250 38.35 6.57 10.32
N LEU A 251 38.35 7.84 9.93
CA LEU A 251 38.19 8.29 8.55
C LEU A 251 39.54 8.41 7.81
N THR A 252 40.64 8.37 8.55
CA THR A 252 42.02 8.35 8.04
C THR A 252 42.62 6.95 8.10
N GLY A 253 43.71 6.73 7.37
CA GLY A 253 44.27 5.37 7.17
C GLY A 253 44.75 4.64 8.42
N GLY A 254 45.02 5.34 9.55
CA GLY A 254 45.60 4.73 10.76
C GLY A 254 44.60 3.97 11.65
N GLU A 255 43.33 4.41 11.70
CA GLU A 255 42.29 3.82 12.56
C GLU A 255 41.09 3.30 11.74
N ARG A 256 41.20 3.29 10.40
CA ARG A 256 40.15 2.84 9.46
C ARG A 256 39.64 1.43 9.75
N SER A 257 40.53 0.50 10.12
CA SER A 257 40.16 -0.89 10.41
C SER A 257 39.16 -1.01 11.56
N SER A 258 39.19 -0.10 12.54
CA SER A 258 38.21 -0.07 13.63
C SER A 258 36.80 0.22 13.12
N LEU A 259 36.66 1.13 12.15
CA LEU A 259 35.37 1.42 11.53
C LEU A 259 34.90 0.28 10.61
N GLU A 260 35.81 -0.32 9.86
CA GLU A 260 35.53 -1.49 9.01
C GLU A 260 34.95 -2.69 9.80
N MET A 261 35.39 -2.89 11.05
CA MET A 261 34.83 -3.93 11.93
C MET A 261 33.41 -3.65 12.40
N VAL A 262 32.98 -2.38 12.46
CA VAL A 262 31.66 -1.98 12.97
C VAL A 262 30.59 -1.96 11.87
N LEU A 263 31.00 -1.62 10.65
CA LEU A 263 30.08 -1.45 9.52
C LEU A 263 29.22 -2.68 9.17
N PRO A 264 29.70 -3.95 9.22
CA PRO A 264 28.89 -5.11 8.87
C PRO A 264 27.59 -5.20 9.69
N ALA A 265 27.70 -5.16 11.02
CA ALA A 265 26.55 -5.26 11.92
C ALA A 265 25.58 -4.08 11.75
N TRP A 266 26.11 -2.89 11.49
CA TRP A 266 25.27 -1.71 11.22
C TRP A 266 24.51 -1.83 9.90
N LEU A 267 25.19 -2.25 8.82
CA LEU A 267 24.62 -2.39 7.46
C LEU A 267 23.52 -3.45 7.38
N GLU A 268 23.70 -4.60 8.05
CA GLU A 268 22.70 -5.69 8.05
C GLU A 268 21.34 -5.25 8.61
N GLY A 269 21.34 -4.31 9.56
CA GLY A 269 20.11 -3.73 10.12
C GLY A 269 19.35 -2.80 9.17
N ARG A 270 19.96 -2.33 8.07
CA ARG A 270 19.39 -1.23 7.27
C ARG A 270 18.33 -1.67 6.25
N ARG A 271 17.22 -0.94 6.21
CA ARG A 271 16.11 -1.08 5.23
C ARG A 271 16.47 -0.82 3.77
N TRP A 272 17.59 -0.16 3.49
CA TRP A 272 18.08 0.07 2.12
C TRP A 272 19.16 -0.93 1.70
N PHE A 273 19.72 -1.74 2.61
CA PHE A 273 20.77 -2.70 2.26
C PHE A 273 20.16 -3.89 1.50
N HIS A 274 20.62 -4.17 0.27
CA HIS A 274 20.02 -5.19 -0.60
C HIS A 274 20.68 -6.58 -0.44
N GLY A 275 21.83 -6.66 0.24
CA GLY A 275 22.58 -7.89 0.45
C GLY A 275 21.99 -8.90 1.44
N ARG A 276 20.85 -8.63 2.08
CA ARG A 276 20.33 -9.35 3.27
C ARG A 276 20.13 -10.85 3.16
N ALA A 277 19.99 -11.38 1.95
CA ALA A 277 19.88 -12.82 1.72
C ALA A 277 21.25 -13.53 1.76
N ARG A 278 22.34 -12.77 1.83
CA ARG A 278 23.73 -13.21 1.88
C ARG A 278 24.38 -12.69 3.15
N GLU A 279 25.22 -13.51 3.74
CA GLU A 279 26.01 -13.15 4.91
C GLU A 279 27.20 -12.29 4.47
N ILE A 280 27.45 -11.18 5.18
CA ILE A 280 28.60 -10.31 4.92
C ILE A 280 29.85 -10.99 5.47
N SER A 281 30.86 -11.20 4.63
CA SER A 281 32.17 -11.72 5.08
C SER A 281 33.08 -10.59 5.55
N GLN A 282 33.09 -9.47 4.85
CA GLN A 282 33.95 -8.32 5.15
C GLN A 282 33.35 -7.03 4.56
N VAL A 283 33.62 -5.90 5.22
CA VAL A 283 33.40 -4.56 4.67
C VAL A 283 34.74 -3.83 4.63
N ARG A 284 35.11 -3.28 3.48
CA ARG A 284 36.33 -2.48 3.29
C ARG A 284 35.97 -1.06 2.89
N ILE A 285 36.63 -0.08 3.50
CA ILE A 285 36.53 1.32 3.10
C ILE A 285 37.59 1.57 2.03
N GLN A 286 37.15 1.65 0.78
CA GLN A 286 38.03 1.91 -0.37
C GLN A 286 38.53 3.35 -0.36
N ASP A 287 37.65 4.30 -0.05
CA ASP A 287 37.99 5.72 -0.06
C ASP A 287 37.08 6.52 0.88
N ILE A 288 37.56 7.66 1.35
CA ILE A 288 36.76 8.65 2.08
C ILE A 288 36.97 10.01 1.43
N VAL A 289 35.92 10.50 0.79
CA VAL A 289 35.97 11.72 -0.01
C VAL A 289 35.31 12.86 0.78
N PRO A 290 36.04 13.94 1.10
CA PRO A 290 35.41 15.11 1.72
C PRO A 290 34.52 15.81 0.69
N LEU A 291 33.30 16.20 1.06
CA LEU A 291 32.44 17.06 0.24
C LEU A 291 31.82 18.10 1.16
N ASP A 292 32.40 19.30 1.15
CA ASP A 292 32.09 20.34 2.14
C ASP A 292 32.34 19.82 3.59
N SER A 293 31.38 20.00 4.51
CA SER A 293 31.45 19.47 5.89
C SER A 293 31.25 17.94 5.98
N LEU A 294 30.90 17.27 4.88
CA LEU A 294 30.56 15.85 4.86
C LEU A 294 31.74 14.98 4.44
N ARG A 295 31.64 13.69 4.77
CA ARG A 295 32.61 12.67 4.37
C ARG A 295 31.86 11.52 3.69
N PHE A 296 32.20 11.21 2.44
CA PHE A 296 31.58 10.12 1.70
C PHE A 296 32.50 8.90 1.75
N ALA A 297 32.13 7.90 2.54
CA ALA A 297 32.82 6.62 2.58
C ALA A 297 32.36 5.74 1.42
N MET A 298 33.31 5.37 0.56
CA MET A 298 33.12 4.41 -0.52
C MET A 298 33.47 3.02 0.03
N LEU A 299 32.48 2.15 0.09
CA LEU A 299 32.55 0.85 0.73
C LEU A 299 32.54 -0.26 -0.33
N GLU A 300 33.32 -1.29 -0.10
CA GLU A 300 33.20 -2.58 -0.78
C GLU A 300 32.71 -3.61 0.25
N VAL A 301 31.60 -4.26 -0.06
CA VAL A 301 30.97 -5.27 0.80
C VAL A 301 31.16 -6.62 0.13
N GLU A 302 31.96 -7.46 0.78
CA GLU A 302 32.18 -8.86 0.39
C GLU A 302 31.16 -9.75 1.09
N PHE A 303 30.67 -10.76 0.37
CA PHE A 303 29.71 -11.72 0.88
C PHE A 303 30.34 -13.12 0.92
N SER A 304 29.84 -13.98 1.81
CA SER A 304 30.27 -15.39 1.86
C SER A 304 29.98 -16.16 0.55
N GLN A 305 29.02 -15.67 -0.25
CA GLN A 305 28.66 -16.22 -1.55
C GLN A 305 28.25 -15.08 -2.52
N GLY A 306 28.75 -15.14 -3.76
CA GLY A 306 28.44 -14.20 -4.83
C GLY A 306 29.46 -13.06 -4.98
N GLU A 307 29.21 -12.17 -5.93
CA GLU A 307 30.10 -11.04 -6.23
C GLU A 307 30.03 -9.94 -5.16
N PRO A 308 31.15 -9.25 -4.89
CA PRO A 308 31.19 -8.10 -4.00
C PRO A 308 30.33 -6.95 -4.56
N GLU A 309 29.86 -6.09 -3.65
CA GLU A 309 29.03 -4.93 -4.01
C GLU A 309 29.63 -3.63 -3.47
N GLN A 310 29.53 -2.57 -4.27
CA GLN A 310 29.99 -1.24 -3.87
C GLN A 310 28.84 -0.41 -3.30
N TYR A 311 29.11 0.26 -2.18
CA TYR A 311 28.18 1.14 -1.50
C TYR A 311 28.82 2.50 -1.21
N VAL A 312 27.99 3.52 -1.03
CA VAL A 312 28.40 4.86 -0.60
C VAL A 312 27.61 5.27 0.64
N LEU A 313 28.34 5.74 1.64
CA LEU A 313 27.81 6.14 2.94
C LEU A 313 28.28 7.57 3.27
N PRO A 314 27.38 8.57 3.24
CA PRO A 314 27.67 9.90 3.77
C PRO A 314 27.73 9.83 5.29
N LEU A 315 28.82 10.35 5.84
CA LEU A 315 29.15 10.36 7.26
C LEU A 315 29.20 11.79 7.77
N ALA A 316 28.73 11.98 8.99
CA ALA A 316 28.87 13.21 9.75
C ALA A 316 29.27 12.91 11.20
N LEU A 317 29.96 13.86 11.82
CA LEU A 317 30.29 13.84 13.24
C LEU A 317 29.32 14.76 13.98
N GLN A 318 28.76 14.28 15.08
CA GLN A 318 27.78 15.03 15.85
C GLN A 318 28.07 14.96 17.37
N PRO A 319 27.87 16.04 18.13
CA PRO A 319 27.92 16.00 19.59
C PRO A 319 26.88 15.03 20.18
N GLU A 320 27.24 14.33 21.26
CA GLU A 320 26.38 13.38 21.96
C GLU A 320 25.08 14.02 22.48
N GLU A 321 25.17 15.27 22.92
CA GLU A 321 24.07 16.06 23.50
C GLU A 321 22.92 16.31 22.50
N LYS A 322 23.21 16.27 21.20
CA LYS A 322 22.21 16.52 20.18
C LYS A 322 21.43 15.23 19.92
N PRO A 323 20.09 15.22 20.07
CA PRO A 323 19.28 14.01 19.96
C PRO A 323 19.39 13.40 18.56
N THR A 324 19.97 12.20 18.49
CA THR A 324 20.09 11.41 17.26
C THR A 324 19.31 10.11 17.44
N PRO A 325 18.52 9.67 16.45
CA PRO A 325 17.94 8.33 16.47
C PRO A 325 19.07 7.29 16.62
N ALA A 326 18.97 6.37 17.59
CA ALA A 326 20.00 5.36 17.84
C ALA A 326 20.38 4.58 16.57
N GLN A 327 19.40 4.33 15.70
CA GLN A 327 19.58 3.66 14.42
C GLN A 327 20.45 4.41 13.41
N ALA A 328 20.60 5.74 13.55
CA ALA A 328 21.45 6.55 12.69
C ALA A 328 22.91 6.61 13.16
N VAL A 329 23.17 6.25 14.42
CA VAL A 329 24.52 6.21 14.98
C VAL A 329 25.22 4.94 14.50
N ILE A 330 26.38 5.12 13.87
CA ILE A 330 27.25 4.04 13.39
C ILE A 330 28.21 3.64 14.50
N ALA A 331 28.78 4.61 15.23
CA ALA A 331 29.66 4.36 16.36
C ALA A 331 29.71 5.58 17.28
N VAL A 332 30.06 5.36 18.54
CA VAL A 332 30.44 6.41 19.49
C VAL A 332 31.96 6.54 19.43
N LEU A 333 32.47 7.72 19.09
CA LEU A 333 33.91 8.01 19.07
C LEU A 333 34.31 8.66 20.38
N ARG A 334 35.38 8.16 21.01
CA ARG A 334 35.94 8.72 22.26
C ARG A 334 37.39 9.12 22.08
N ARG A 335 37.74 10.31 22.53
CA ARG A 335 39.13 10.77 22.60
C ARG A 335 39.77 10.44 23.95
N SER A 336 41.10 10.49 23.97
CA SER A 336 41.91 10.28 25.18
C SER A 336 41.66 11.30 26.30
N ASP A 337 41.10 12.46 25.99
CA ASP A 337 40.67 13.48 26.95
C ASP A 337 39.26 13.22 27.54
N GLY A 338 38.61 12.11 27.15
CA GLY A 338 37.29 11.71 27.61
C GLY A 338 36.12 12.34 26.83
N SER A 339 36.38 13.26 25.92
CA SER A 339 35.33 13.83 25.06
C SER A 339 34.76 12.78 24.09
N GLN A 340 33.47 12.89 23.77
CA GLN A 340 32.77 11.96 22.87
C GLN A 340 32.00 12.66 21.75
N LEU A 341 31.97 12.04 20.58
CA LEU A 341 31.13 12.41 19.44
C LEU A 341 30.47 11.16 18.85
N HIS A 342 29.29 11.31 18.26
CA HIS A 342 28.65 10.28 17.46
C HIS A 342 29.10 10.37 16.01
N LEU A 343 29.55 9.23 15.45
CA LEU A 343 29.66 9.04 14.01
C LEU A 343 28.30 8.57 13.49
N ILE A 344 27.68 9.34 12.60
CA ILE A 344 26.31 9.10 12.16
C ILE A 344 26.20 9.00 10.63
N ASP A 345 25.13 8.36 10.17
CA ASP A 345 24.67 8.47 8.79
C ASP A 345 24.13 9.87 8.52
N ALA A 346 24.82 10.63 7.67
CA ALA A 346 24.59 12.06 7.50
C ALA A 346 23.18 12.40 6.97
N LEU A 347 22.51 11.47 6.28
CA LEU A 347 21.14 11.67 5.78
C LEU A 347 20.09 11.68 6.89
N SER A 348 20.46 11.32 8.11
CA SER A 348 19.59 11.40 9.29
C SER A 348 19.67 12.76 10.01
N ASP A 349 20.59 13.62 9.61
CA ASP A 349 20.80 14.94 10.20
C ASP A 349 20.41 16.05 9.23
N SER A 350 19.69 17.05 9.74
CA SER A 350 19.22 18.19 8.93
C SER A 350 20.37 19.12 8.54
N ALA A 351 21.35 19.36 9.41
CA ALA A 351 22.49 20.23 9.08
C ALA A 351 23.38 19.60 7.99
N ALA A 352 23.69 18.31 8.13
CA ALA A 352 24.38 17.54 7.11
C ALA A 352 23.60 17.48 5.79
N SER A 353 22.28 17.31 5.85
CA SER A 353 21.43 17.34 4.67
C SER A 353 21.45 18.72 3.97
N THR A 354 21.47 19.82 4.71
CA THR A 354 21.62 21.17 4.16
C THR A 354 22.96 21.31 3.41
N ALA A 355 24.05 20.80 3.97
CA ALA A 355 25.36 20.81 3.31
C ALA A 355 25.37 20.04 1.96
N LEU A 356 24.56 18.99 1.81
CA LEU A 356 24.38 18.32 0.51
C LEU A 356 23.74 19.22 -0.54
N LEU A 357 22.71 19.97 -0.16
CA LEU A 357 22.06 20.92 -1.06
C LEU A 357 23.00 22.06 -1.45
N ASP A 358 23.78 22.56 -0.48
CA ASP A 358 24.75 23.63 -0.73
C ASP A 358 25.89 23.16 -1.64
N ALA A 359 26.40 21.93 -1.43
CA ALA A 359 27.38 21.33 -2.34
C ALA A 359 26.85 21.23 -3.78
N ILE A 360 25.58 20.83 -3.97
CA ILE A 360 24.92 20.82 -5.27
C ILE A 360 24.82 22.23 -5.86
N ARG A 361 24.40 23.20 -5.05
CA ARG A 361 24.21 24.60 -5.45
C ARG A 361 25.50 25.29 -5.89
N THR A 362 26.59 25.07 -5.15
CA THR A 362 27.91 25.67 -5.43
C THR A 362 28.71 24.88 -6.46
N GLY A 363 28.28 23.65 -6.78
CA GLY A 363 28.97 22.78 -7.72
C GLY A 363 30.28 22.23 -7.18
N THR A 364 30.34 21.92 -5.88
CA THR A 364 31.54 21.43 -5.18
C THR A 364 32.14 20.21 -5.88
N ARG A 365 33.48 20.18 -5.95
CA ARG A 365 34.25 19.09 -6.54
C ARG A 365 35.32 18.63 -5.57
N SER A 366 35.46 17.32 -5.43
CA SER A 366 36.42 16.71 -4.51
C SER A 366 37.14 15.53 -5.13
N ARG A 367 38.45 15.43 -4.86
CA ARG A 367 39.28 14.36 -5.39
C ARG A 367 39.00 13.06 -4.63
N ALA A 368 38.72 12.00 -5.37
CA ALA A 368 38.57 10.64 -4.87
C ALA A 368 39.73 9.77 -5.43
N ALA A 369 40.06 8.68 -4.76
CA ALA A 369 40.98 7.66 -5.24
C ALA A 369 40.55 7.12 -6.61
N ALA A 370 39.25 6.86 -6.78
CA ALA A 370 38.66 6.38 -8.02
C ALA A 370 38.49 7.46 -9.11
N GLY A 371 38.56 8.76 -8.77
CA GLY A 371 38.30 9.84 -9.72
C GLY A 371 37.95 11.18 -9.08
N LEU A 372 36.83 11.78 -9.50
CA LEU A 372 36.36 13.08 -9.01
C LEU A 372 34.89 12.97 -8.59
N LEU A 373 34.59 13.30 -7.33
CA LEU A 373 33.22 13.50 -6.86
C LEU A 373 32.77 14.90 -7.27
N VAL A 374 31.68 14.98 -8.03
CA VAL A 374 31.17 16.24 -8.60
C VAL A 374 29.71 16.43 -8.24
N ALA A 375 29.42 17.54 -7.59
CA ALA A 375 28.06 18.04 -7.43
C ALA A 375 27.72 19.02 -8.56
N SER A 376 26.48 18.98 -9.06
CA SER A 376 26.04 19.80 -10.18
C SER A 376 24.59 20.24 -10.00
N ALA A 377 24.31 21.51 -10.30
CA ALA A 377 22.98 22.10 -10.29
C ALA A 377 22.65 22.75 -11.64
N ARG A 378 21.37 22.83 -11.94
CA ARG A 378 20.83 23.66 -13.03
C ARG A 378 20.69 25.10 -12.56
N PRO A 379 20.83 26.08 -13.49
CA PRO A 379 20.55 27.48 -13.18
C PRO A 379 19.12 27.65 -12.64
N GLY A 380 18.98 28.49 -11.61
CA GLY A 380 17.68 28.75 -10.99
C GLY A 380 17.23 27.74 -9.95
N LEU A 381 18.13 26.90 -9.42
CA LEU A 381 17.85 25.96 -8.33
C LEU A 381 17.12 26.67 -7.15
N PRO A 382 15.89 26.25 -6.80
CA PRO A 382 15.15 26.82 -5.67
C PRO A 382 15.90 26.74 -4.34
N ALA A 383 15.64 27.68 -3.43
CA ALA A 383 16.03 27.58 -2.03
C ALA A 383 15.12 26.58 -1.28
N GLY A 384 15.62 26.01 -0.19
CA GLY A 384 14.83 25.15 0.67
C GLY A 384 15.62 24.67 1.89
N GLU A 385 14.96 24.55 3.03
CA GLU A 385 15.54 24.03 4.25
C GLU A 385 15.33 22.52 4.34
N ALA A 386 16.35 21.79 4.78
CA ALA A 386 16.31 20.34 4.87
C ALA A 386 15.32 19.86 5.93
N ARG A 387 14.34 19.08 5.49
CA ARG A 387 13.39 18.32 6.33
C ARG A 387 13.57 16.84 6.07
N LEU A 388 13.74 16.07 7.14
CA LEU A 388 13.85 14.63 7.05
C LEU A 388 12.53 14.05 6.53
N TYR A 389 12.60 13.46 5.34
CA TYR A 389 11.44 12.92 4.65
C TYR A 389 11.30 11.44 4.97
N ARG A 390 10.35 11.08 5.84
CA ARG A 390 10.02 9.67 6.14
C ARG A 390 8.94 9.15 5.19
N GLN A 391 9.31 8.79 3.96
CA GLN A 391 8.55 7.80 3.19
C GLN A 391 9.41 6.57 2.91
N GLU A 392 8.79 5.40 2.98
CA GLU A 392 9.38 4.12 2.62
C GLU A 392 9.57 4.05 1.10
N HIS A 393 10.74 4.50 0.62
CA HIS A 393 11.22 4.23 -0.72
C HIS A 393 12.57 3.53 -0.67
N HIS A 394 12.91 2.81 -1.75
CA HIS A 394 14.16 2.05 -1.88
C HIS A 394 15.44 2.91 -1.82
N ALA A 395 15.31 4.25 -1.82
CA ALA A 395 16.39 5.21 -1.70
C ALA A 395 16.21 6.07 -0.44
N ALA A 396 17.32 6.40 0.22
CA ALA A 396 17.30 7.38 1.29
C ALA A 396 16.98 8.76 0.69
N SER A 397 15.96 9.43 1.21
CA SER A 397 15.41 10.65 0.60
C SER A 397 15.37 11.80 1.59
N VAL A 398 15.66 13.01 1.12
CA VAL A 398 15.61 14.25 1.91
C VAL A 398 14.75 15.26 1.16
N GLN A 399 13.77 15.86 1.83
CA GLN A 399 12.94 16.92 1.27
C GLN A 399 13.53 18.28 1.67
N TYR A 400 13.54 19.26 0.76
CA TYR A 400 13.94 20.64 1.09
C TYR A 400 12.76 21.59 0.85
N GLY A 401 12.20 22.09 1.95
CA GLY A 401 10.96 22.87 1.96
C GLY A 401 9.85 22.18 1.16
N ASP A 402 9.13 22.97 0.36
CA ASP A 402 8.04 22.52 -0.51
C ASP A 402 8.45 22.47 -1.99
N ALA A 403 9.76 22.51 -2.26
CA ALA A 403 10.29 22.73 -3.61
C ALA A 403 11.16 21.60 -4.15
N LEU A 404 11.86 20.84 -3.29
CA LEU A 404 12.87 19.87 -3.75
C LEU A 404 12.83 18.54 -2.99
N LEU A 405 13.27 17.48 -3.67
CA LEU A 405 13.49 16.14 -3.13
C LEU A 405 14.83 15.60 -3.62
N LEU A 406 15.76 15.34 -2.71
CA LEU A 406 16.98 14.60 -3.00
C LEU A 406 16.74 13.11 -2.78
N LYS A 407 17.07 12.30 -3.78
CA LYS A 407 17.15 10.84 -3.68
C LYS A 407 18.60 10.42 -3.69
N PHE A 408 19.00 9.61 -2.70
CA PHE A 408 20.36 9.16 -2.52
C PHE A 408 20.47 7.65 -2.77
N TYR A 409 21.34 7.26 -3.70
CA TYR A 409 21.58 5.87 -4.10
C TYR A 409 22.75 5.29 -3.30
N ARG A 410 22.42 4.42 -2.34
CA ARG A 410 23.42 3.81 -1.44
C ARG A 410 24.28 2.76 -2.13
N ARG A 411 23.69 1.98 -3.04
CA ARG A 411 24.42 0.99 -3.83
C ARG A 411 24.92 1.65 -5.11
N LEU A 412 26.23 1.62 -5.32
CA LEU A 412 26.87 2.11 -6.52
C LEU A 412 26.72 1.06 -7.64
N GLY A 413 26.36 1.53 -8.84
CA GLY A 413 26.37 0.73 -10.07
C GLY A 413 27.38 1.27 -11.07
N GLU A 414 27.65 0.52 -12.13
CA GLU A 414 28.56 0.95 -13.19
C GLU A 414 27.85 1.88 -14.18
N GLY A 415 27.82 3.19 -13.88
CA GLY A 415 27.40 4.25 -14.81
C GLY A 415 26.21 5.09 -14.34
N MET A 416 25.68 5.90 -15.27
CA MET A 416 24.65 6.90 -14.96
C MET A 416 23.27 6.26 -14.74
N SER A 417 22.60 6.64 -13.66
CA SER A 417 21.25 6.12 -13.37
C SER A 417 20.23 6.53 -14.46
N PRO A 418 19.26 5.67 -14.80
CA PRO A 418 18.22 6.01 -15.77
C PRO A 418 17.38 7.20 -15.31
N GLU A 419 17.16 7.35 -14.01
CA GLU A 419 16.42 8.49 -13.46
C GLU A 419 17.14 9.82 -13.72
N LEU A 420 18.47 9.87 -13.56
CA LEU A 420 19.24 11.07 -13.89
C LEU A 420 19.29 11.32 -15.40
N GLU A 421 19.58 10.30 -16.18
CA GLU A 421 19.73 10.38 -17.64
C GLU A 421 18.42 10.83 -18.32
N ILE A 422 17.31 10.14 -18.01
CA ILE A 422 15.98 10.46 -18.54
C ILE A 422 15.49 11.79 -17.97
N GLY A 423 15.65 11.99 -16.66
CA GLY A 423 15.19 13.20 -16.00
C GLY A 423 15.87 14.46 -16.54
N ARG A 424 17.20 14.46 -16.74
CA ARG A 424 17.92 15.57 -17.38
C ARG A 424 17.40 15.84 -18.80
N ALA A 425 17.32 14.82 -19.64
CA ALA A 425 16.86 14.96 -21.03
C ALA A 425 15.44 15.54 -21.12
N LEU A 426 14.51 15.01 -20.32
CA LEU A 426 13.12 15.48 -20.30
C LEU A 426 13.01 16.90 -19.73
N THR A 427 13.75 17.22 -18.66
CA THR A 427 13.64 18.56 -18.06
C THR A 427 14.30 19.65 -18.90
N GLU A 428 15.19 19.29 -19.83
CA GLU A 428 15.80 20.23 -20.77
C GLU A 428 14.97 20.38 -22.05
N ARG A 429 14.49 19.27 -22.63
CA ARG A 429 13.87 19.26 -23.95
C ARG A 429 12.33 19.23 -23.93
N ALA A 430 11.74 18.84 -22.80
CA ALA A 430 10.29 18.72 -22.63
C ALA A 430 9.84 19.21 -21.24
N PRO A 431 10.02 20.51 -20.91
CA PRO A 431 9.74 21.05 -19.57
C PRO A 431 8.27 20.94 -19.14
N ASN A 432 7.35 20.75 -20.10
CA ASN A 432 5.91 20.56 -19.85
C ASN A 432 5.52 19.09 -19.69
N ALA A 433 6.48 18.15 -19.78
CA ALA A 433 6.19 16.75 -19.52
C ALA A 433 5.76 16.57 -18.06
N PRO A 434 4.78 15.70 -17.78
CA PRO A 434 4.23 15.51 -16.44
C PRO A 434 5.17 14.64 -15.59
N ILE A 435 6.35 15.16 -15.29
CA ILE A 435 7.40 14.50 -14.50
C ILE A 435 7.91 15.44 -13.41
N ALA A 436 8.59 14.89 -12.41
CA ALA A 436 9.36 15.70 -11.47
C ALA A 436 10.64 16.23 -12.17
N PRO A 437 10.82 17.56 -12.31
CA PRO A 437 11.98 18.11 -13.00
C PRO A 437 13.27 17.79 -12.25
N VAL A 438 14.37 17.51 -12.95
CA VAL A 438 15.69 17.33 -12.34
C VAL A 438 16.40 18.67 -12.25
N TRP A 439 16.83 19.02 -11.04
CA TRP A 439 17.55 20.25 -10.71
C TRP A 439 19.03 20.05 -10.48
N GLY A 440 19.48 18.85 -10.12
CA GLY A 440 20.88 18.61 -9.83
C GLY A 440 21.20 17.15 -9.55
N ALA A 441 22.49 16.86 -9.37
CA ALA A 441 22.97 15.53 -9.02
C ALA A 441 24.35 15.57 -8.38
N ILE A 442 24.69 14.50 -7.67
CA ILE A 442 26.04 14.17 -7.22
C ILE A 442 26.49 12.93 -7.99
N GLU A 443 27.65 13.00 -8.63
CA GLU A 443 28.21 11.95 -9.48
C GLU A 443 29.66 11.66 -9.08
N LEU A 444 30.05 10.38 -9.02
CA LEU A 444 31.45 9.97 -9.01
C LEU A 444 31.92 9.79 -10.46
N ARG A 445 32.85 10.63 -10.90
CA ARG A 445 33.43 10.58 -12.25
C ARG A 445 34.76 9.85 -12.21
N PRO A 446 34.82 8.57 -12.58
CA PRO A 446 36.06 7.82 -12.56
C PRO A 446 37.05 8.35 -13.61
N ARG A 447 38.35 8.05 -13.46
CA ARG A 447 39.37 8.42 -14.47
C ARG A 447 39.13 7.78 -15.84
N ARG A 448 38.48 6.61 -15.86
CA ARG A 448 38.07 5.86 -17.04
C ARG A 448 36.69 5.26 -16.76
N GLY A 449 35.81 5.25 -17.77
CA GLY A 449 34.44 4.76 -17.64
C GLY A 449 33.39 5.87 -17.51
N GLU A 450 32.14 5.48 -17.37
CA GLU A 450 31.02 6.42 -17.24
C GLU A 450 30.89 7.00 -15.82
N PRO A 451 30.36 8.22 -15.67
CA PRO A 451 29.98 8.77 -14.36
C PRO A 451 28.98 7.88 -13.63
N ILE A 452 29.20 7.66 -12.34
CA ILE A 452 28.32 6.89 -11.45
C ILE A 452 27.43 7.87 -10.68
N THR A 453 26.10 7.70 -10.77
CA THR A 453 25.18 8.55 -10.02
C THR A 453 25.13 8.16 -8.53
N ILE A 454 25.36 9.13 -7.64
CA ILE A 454 25.25 8.96 -6.18
C ILE A 454 23.95 9.56 -5.66
N ALA A 455 23.53 10.71 -6.19
CA ALA A 455 22.27 11.33 -5.80
C ALA A 455 21.64 12.12 -6.95
N THR A 456 20.31 12.21 -6.96
CA THR A 456 19.53 13.07 -7.86
C THR A 456 18.66 14.03 -7.06
N LEU A 457 18.63 15.30 -7.47
CA LEU A 457 17.80 16.34 -6.87
C LEU A 457 16.65 16.68 -7.83
N HIS A 458 15.43 16.38 -7.41
CA HIS A 458 14.20 16.57 -8.17
C HIS A 458 13.39 17.74 -7.61
N GLY A 459 12.52 18.33 -8.43
CA GLY A 459 11.45 19.20 -7.97
C GLY A 459 10.43 18.41 -7.16
N TRP A 460 10.01 18.96 -6.03
CA TRP A 460 8.96 18.40 -5.22
C TRP A 460 7.61 18.54 -5.92
N VAL A 461 6.91 17.42 -6.11
CA VAL A 461 5.57 17.41 -6.69
C VAL A 461 4.57 17.32 -5.53
N GLN A 462 3.85 18.40 -5.27
CA GLN A 462 2.76 18.41 -4.30
C GLN A 462 1.68 17.41 -4.74
N ASN A 463 1.39 16.43 -3.90
CA ASN A 463 0.54 15.29 -4.24
C ASN A 463 -0.29 14.78 -3.05
N GLN A 464 -1.36 14.05 -3.35
CA GLN A 464 -2.27 13.41 -2.40
C GLN A 464 -2.04 11.88 -2.37
N GLY A 465 -0.79 11.46 -2.59
CA GLY A 465 -0.39 10.06 -2.72
C GLY A 465 -0.21 9.61 -4.17
N THR A 466 -0.02 8.31 -4.34
CA THR A 466 0.18 7.68 -5.66
C THR A 466 -1.14 7.42 -6.37
N ALA A 467 -1.11 7.21 -7.69
CA ALA A 467 -2.28 6.80 -8.47
C ALA A 467 -2.88 5.48 -7.95
N TRP A 468 -2.06 4.61 -7.34
CA TRP A 468 -2.54 3.40 -6.66
C TRP A 468 -3.49 3.73 -5.50
N HIS A 469 -3.12 4.69 -4.65
CA HIS A 469 -3.97 5.14 -3.56
C HIS A 469 -5.27 5.75 -4.09
N PHE A 470 -5.16 6.62 -5.09
CA PHE A 470 -6.32 7.23 -5.75
C PHE A 470 -7.31 6.18 -6.29
N PHE A 471 -6.85 5.26 -7.14
CA PHE A 471 -7.73 4.25 -7.76
C PHE A 471 -8.32 3.28 -6.74
N ARG A 472 -7.62 2.98 -5.64
CA ARG A 472 -8.16 2.13 -4.57
C ARG A 472 -9.35 2.80 -3.88
N GLU A 473 -9.27 4.09 -3.57
CA GLU A 473 -10.38 4.82 -2.96
C GLU A 473 -11.54 5.08 -3.94
N GLU A 474 -11.25 5.25 -5.24
CA GLU A 474 -12.28 5.27 -6.30
C GLU A 474 -12.99 3.92 -6.42
N LEU A 475 -12.26 2.81 -6.45
CA LEU A 475 -12.81 1.45 -6.49
C LEU A 475 -13.69 1.15 -5.26
N ARG A 476 -13.28 1.63 -4.08
CA ARG A 476 -14.08 1.51 -2.86
C ARG A 476 -15.44 2.19 -3.00
N ARG A 477 -15.46 3.43 -3.46
CA ARG A 477 -16.71 4.18 -3.73
C ARG A 477 -17.54 3.53 -4.84
N TYR A 478 -16.88 3.04 -5.89
CA TYR A 478 -17.52 2.32 -6.99
C TYR A 478 -18.25 1.06 -6.49
N PHE A 479 -17.59 0.20 -5.71
CA PHE A 479 -18.23 -1.02 -5.18
C PHE A 479 -19.39 -0.70 -4.21
N GLN A 480 -19.25 0.34 -3.38
CA GLN A 480 -20.33 0.78 -2.50
C GLN A 480 -21.58 1.19 -3.28
N ARG A 481 -21.42 1.96 -4.38
CA ARG A 481 -22.53 2.30 -5.27
C ARG A 481 -23.10 1.04 -5.95
N ALA A 482 -22.22 0.19 -6.50
CA ALA A 482 -22.60 -1.03 -7.22
C ALA A 482 -23.43 -2.01 -6.39
N LEU A 483 -23.06 -2.20 -5.12
CA LEU A 483 -23.76 -3.11 -4.24
C LEU A 483 -25.07 -2.51 -3.68
N ALA A 484 -25.20 -1.19 -3.65
CA ALA A 484 -26.46 -0.55 -3.29
C ALA A 484 -27.49 -0.61 -4.42
N THR A 485 -27.05 -0.48 -5.68
CA THR A 485 -27.94 -0.51 -6.86
C THR A 485 -28.08 -1.88 -7.50
N SER A 486 -27.42 -2.93 -6.99
CA SER A 486 -27.38 -4.26 -7.63
C SER A 486 -28.73 -4.97 -7.76
N GLY A 487 -29.74 -4.54 -7.00
CA GLY A 487 -31.11 -5.07 -7.10
C GLY A 487 -31.86 -4.55 -8.34
N GLU A 488 -31.52 -3.35 -8.82
CA GLU A 488 -32.21 -2.64 -9.90
C GLU A 488 -31.40 -2.68 -11.21
N LEU A 489 -30.08 -2.53 -11.10
CA LEU A 489 -29.16 -2.47 -12.22
C LEU A 489 -28.27 -3.71 -12.27
N LYS A 490 -28.25 -4.38 -13.42
CA LYS A 490 -27.28 -5.45 -13.71
C LYS A 490 -26.13 -4.86 -14.51
N PRO A 491 -24.88 -5.25 -14.22
CA PRO A 491 -23.75 -4.82 -15.04
C PRO A 491 -23.95 -5.33 -16.46
N PRO A 492 -23.70 -4.49 -17.48
CA PRO A 492 -23.84 -4.92 -18.86
C PRO A 492 -22.88 -6.08 -19.15
N PRO A 493 -23.24 -7.00 -20.07
CA PRO A 493 -22.37 -8.08 -20.43
C PRO A 493 -21.04 -7.53 -20.95
N ARG A 494 -19.95 -8.22 -20.61
CA ARG A 494 -18.63 -7.85 -21.10
C ARG A 494 -18.62 -8.00 -22.63
N PRO A 495 -18.23 -6.96 -23.39
CA PRO A 495 -18.14 -7.09 -24.84
C PRO A 495 -17.06 -8.11 -25.22
N SER A 496 -17.30 -8.85 -26.29
CA SER A 496 -16.27 -9.69 -26.92
C SER A 496 -15.26 -8.80 -27.63
N GLY A 497 -13.97 -9.03 -27.41
CA GLY A 497 -12.93 -8.26 -28.10
C GLY A 497 -11.63 -8.23 -27.31
N SER A 498 -10.55 -7.90 -28.01
CA SER A 498 -9.29 -7.53 -27.40
C SER A 498 -9.43 -6.17 -26.70
N ARG A 499 -8.52 -5.86 -25.77
CA ARG A 499 -8.50 -4.54 -25.13
C ARG A 499 -8.29 -3.39 -26.13
N VAL A 500 -7.65 -3.65 -27.28
CA VAL A 500 -7.47 -2.65 -28.34
C VAL A 500 -8.81 -2.37 -29.02
N ASP A 501 -9.55 -3.42 -29.37
CA ASP A 501 -10.89 -3.32 -29.96
C ASP A 501 -11.82 -2.53 -29.02
N LEU A 502 -11.72 -2.76 -27.71
CA LEU A 502 -12.46 -2.02 -26.69
C LEU A 502 -12.03 -0.55 -26.55
N ALA A 503 -10.77 -0.23 -26.81
CA ALA A 503 -10.26 1.14 -26.77
C ALA A 503 -10.75 1.97 -27.96
N GLU A 504 -11.06 1.32 -29.08
CA GLU A 504 -11.68 1.94 -30.27
C GLU A 504 -13.22 1.96 -30.19
N SER A 505 -13.80 1.24 -29.23
CA SER A 505 -15.25 1.13 -29.04
C SER A 505 -15.78 2.21 -28.09
N GLU A 506 -17.03 2.62 -28.29
CA GLU A 506 -17.70 3.49 -27.33
C GLU A 506 -18.02 2.77 -26.02
N VAL A 507 -17.75 3.45 -24.89
CA VAL A 507 -18.15 2.96 -23.57
C VAL A 507 -19.69 3.04 -23.45
N PRO A 508 -20.38 1.92 -23.16
CA PRO A 508 -21.83 1.89 -22.99
C PRO A 508 -22.31 2.90 -21.94
N ALA A 509 -23.46 3.53 -22.16
CA ALA A 509 -24.01 4.58 -21.28
C ALA A 509 -24.08 4.13 -19.81
N ALA A 510 -24.58 2.92 -19.54
CA ALA A 510 -24.66 2.35 -18.20
C ALA A 510 -23.28 2.17 -17.53
N ALA A 511 -22.25 1.80 -18.29
CA ALA A 511 -20.89 1.70 -17.77
C ALA A 511 -20.30 3.10 -17.51
N ARG A 512 -20.60 4.07 -18.36
CA ARG A 512 -20.15 5.46 -18.23
C ARG A 512 -20.71 6.11 -16.96
N GLU A 513 -21.99 5.95 -16.72
CA GLU A 513 -22.67 6.44 -15.51
C GLU A 513 -22.07 5.83 -14.25
N MET A 514 -21.83 4.52 -14.26
CA MET A 514 -21.36 3.82 -13.06
C MET A 514 -19.90 4.05 -12.72
N LEU A 515 -19.02 4.02 -13.73
CA LEU A 515 -17.58 4.17 -13.54
C LEU A 515 -17.18 5.65 -13.41
N GLY A 516 -17.87 6.57 -14.08
CA GLY A 516 -17.73 8.03 -13.97
C GLY A 516 -16.28 8.51 -13.78
N SER A 517 -15.94 8.88 -12.55
CA SER A 517 -14.63 9.35 -12.11
C SER A 517 -13.46 8.41 -12.47
N SER A 518 -13.67 7.09 -12.42
CA SER A 518 -12.64 6.10 -12.78
C SER A 518 -12.29 6.16 -14.27
N LEU A 519 -13.27 6.41 -15.16
CA LEU A 519 -13.02 6.53 -16.59
C LEU A 519 -12.24 7.80 -16.91
N VAL A 520 -12.66 8.93 -16.33
CA VAL A 520 -12.00 10.23 -16.50
C VAL A 520 -10.54 10.15 -16.04
N ALA A 521 -10.31 9.57 -14.86
CA ALA A 521 -8.96 9.42 -14.34
C ALA A 521 -8.09 8.44 -15.16
N ALA A 522 -8.64 7.32 -15.62
CA ALA A 522 -7.91 6.39 -16.47
C ALA A 522 -7.56 7.01 -17.83
N HIS A 523 -8.48 7.76 -18.41
CA HIS A 523 -8.25 8.51 -19.65
C HIS A 523 -7.15 9.56 -19.48
N LEU A 524 -7.21 10.37 -18.41
CA LEU A 524 -6.18 11.37 -18.10
C LEU A 524 -4.81 10.71 -17.91
N LEU A 525 -4.75 9.59 -17.18
CA LEU A 525 -3.52 8.82 -17.01
C LEU A 525 -2.94 8.37 -18.37
N GLY A 526 -3.78 7.87 -19.28
CA GLY A 526 -3.36 7.44 -20.62
C GLY A 526 -2.79 8.57 -21.46
N ALA A 527 -3.45 9.74 -21.44
CA ALA A 527 -2.98 10.94 -22.11
C ALA A 527 -1.61 11.41 -21.57
N ARG A 528 -1.42 11.38 -20.24
CA ARG A 528 -0.14 11.74 -19.60
C ARG A 528 0.96 10.73 -19.91
N THR A 529 0.63 9.43 -19.99
CA THR A 529 1.59 8.41 -20.45
C THR A 529 2.04 8.66 -21.89
N ALA A 530 1.11 8.99 -22.79
CA ALA A 530 1.46 9.32 -24.18
C ALA A 530 2.36 10.54 -24.25
N GLN A 531 2.07 11.59 -23.48
CA GLN A 531 2.89 12.80 -23.39
C GLN A 531 4.32 12.50 -22.92
N VAL A 532 4.49 11.64 -21.90
CA VAL A 532 5.82 11.22 -21.42
C VAL A 532 6.55 10.39 -22.47
N HIS A 533 5.89 9.42 -23.09
CA HIS A 533 6.51 8.61 -24.14
C HIS A 533 6.92 9.45 -25.35
N ALA A 534 6.12 10.45 -25.73
CA ALA A 534 6.44 11.37 -26.81
C ALA A 534 7.68 12.19 -26.48
N ALA A 535 7.76 12.70 -25.25
CA ALA A 535 8.91 13.45 -24.76
C ALA A 535 10.21 12.61 -24.68
N LEU A 536 10.10 11.29 -24.55
CA LEU A 536 11.24 10.36 -24.56
C LEU A 536 11.80 10.09 -25.97
N VAL A 537 11.08 10.46 -27.03
CA VAL A 537 11.54 10.32 -28.40
C VAL A 537 12.31 11.57 -28.79
N ILE A 538 13.64 11.46 -28.79
CA ILE A 538 14.55 12.55 -29.11
C ILE A 538 15.46 12.08 -30.27
N PRO A 539 15.10 12.38 -31.54
CA PRO A 539 15.77 11.81 -32.71
C PRO A 539 17.27 12.12 -32.80
N ASP A 540 17.66 13.33 -32.39
CA ASP A 540 19.04 13.82 -32.49
C ASP A 540 19.96 13.31 -31.37
N ASP A 541 19.43 12.55 -30.42
CA ASP A 541 20.19 11.98 -29.31
C ASP A 541 20.26 10.45 -29.45
N PRO A 542 21.44 9.86 -29.73
CA PRO A 542 21.58 8.41 -29.89
C PRO A 542 21.06 7.59 -28.70
N ALA A 543 21.04 8.12 -27.47
CA ALA A 543 20.51 7.40 -26.31
C ALA A 543 18.97 7.31 -26.31
N PHE A 544 18.29 8.22 -27.01
CA PHE A 544 16.83 8.37 -27.02
C PHE A 544 16.20 8.18 -28.41
N ALA A 545 17.01 8.20 -29.47
CA ALA A 545 16.55 7.99 -30.84
C ALA A 545 15.84 6.63 -30.97
N PRO A 546 14.66 6.59 -31.61
CA PRO A 546 13.92 5.35 -31.81
C PRO A 546 14.65 4.44 -32.79
N GLU A 547 14.67 3.13 -32.51
CA GLU A 547 15.33 2.12 -33.33
C GLU A 547 14.38 0.96 -33.70
N PRO A 548 14.41 0.45 -34.93
CA PRO A 548 13.61 -0.71 -35.30
C PRO A 548 14.13 -1.98 -34.60
N TYR A 549 13.24 -2.96 -34.38
CA TYR A 549 13.67 -4.30 -33.95
C TYR A 549 14.39 -5.02 -35.09
N SER A 550 15.62 -5.51 -34.83
CA SER A 550 16.26 -6.47 -35.73
C SER A 550 15.70 -7.89 -35.53
N ALA A 551 15.97 -8.80 -36.48
CA ALA A 551 15.62 -10.21 -36.33
C ALA A 551 16.31 -10.85 -35.10
N LEU A 552 17.55 -10.43 -34.79
CA LEU A 552 18.28 -10.89 -33.61
C LEU A 552 17.64 -10.39 -32.31
N ASP A 553 17.20 -9.13 -32.27
CA ASP A 553 16.49 -8.58 -31.12
C ASP A 553 15.19 -9.31 -30.84
N GLN A 554 14.41 -9.55 -31.90
CA GLN A 554 13.15 -10.28 -31.81
C GLN A 554 13.37 -11.71 -31.29
N ARG A 555 14.42 -12.40 -31.79
CA ARG A 555 14.81 -13.73 -31.30
C ARG A 555 15.27 -13.69 -29.84
N SER A 556 16.01 -12.66 -29.44
CA SER A 556 16.44 -12.44 -28.05
C SER A 556 15.24 -12.26 -27.11
N VAL A 557 14.22 -11.49 -27.53
CA VAL A 557 12.98 -11.31 -26.75
C VAL A 557 12.24 -12.64 -26.58
N TYR A 558 12.11 -13.43 -27.65
CA TYR A 558 11.49 -14.76 -27.60
C TYR A 558 12.22 -15.69 -26.62
N GLN A 559 13.55 -15.79 -26.73
CA GLN A 559 14.36 -16.64 -25.86
C GLN A 559 14.28 -16.20 -24.40
N THR A 560 14.36 -14.89 -24.13
CA THR A 560 14.26 -14.34 -22.78
C THR A 560 12.92 -14.72 -22.13
N LYS A 561 11.81 -14.53 -22.85
CA LYS A 561 10.46 -14.90 -22.37
C LYS A 561 10.33 -16.40 -22.13
N ARG A 562 10.77 -17.23 -23.09
CA ARG A 562 10.75 -18.69 -22.97
C ARG A 562 11.55 -19.18 -21.76
N ASN A 563 12.76 -18.63 -21.56
CA ASN A 563 13.64 -19.01 -20.45
C ASN A 563 13.07 -18.60 -19.09
N LEU A 564 12.52 -17.38 -18.99
CA LEU A 564 11.87 -16.90 -17.77
C LEU A 564 10.64 -17.76 -17.43
N THR A 565 9.76 -18.03 -18.39
CA THR A 565 8.61 -18.93 -18.21
C THR A 565 9.07 -20.31 -17.72
N GLY A 566 10.07 -20.92 -18.38
CA GLY A 566 10.60 -22.22 -17.96
C GLY A 566 11.19 -22.21 -16.55
N LYS A 567 11.89 -21.13 -16.16
CA LYS A 567 12.43 -20.95 -14.81
C LYS A 567 11.29 -20.89 -13.78
N VAL A 568 10.27 -20.07 -14.02
CA VAL A 568 9.13 -19.90 -13.12
C VAL A 568 8.32 -21.19 -12.98
N LEU A 569 8.02 -21.89 -14.07
CA LEU A 569 7.27 -23.15 -14.02
C LEU A 569 8.06 -24.24 -13.27
N ARG A 570 9.39 -24.32 -13.44
CA ARG A 570 10.23 -25.22 -12.63
C ARG A 570 10.18 -24.86 -11.15
N GLN A 571 10.26 -23.58 -10.81
CA GLN A 571 10.18 -23.12 -9.42
C GLN A 571 8.81 -23.44 -8.81
N LEU A 572 7.71 -23.25 -9.54
CA LEU A 572 6.37 -23.61 -9.07
C LEU A 572 6.21 -25.11 -8.82
N ARG A 573 6.84 -25.96 -9.65
CA ARG A 573 6.85 -27.42 -9.45
C ARG A 573 7.63 -27.85 -8.21
N SER A 574 8.70 -27.13 -7.86
CA SER A 574 9.57 -27.47 -6.73
C SER A 574 9.11 -26.86 -5.40
N THR A 575 8.30 -25.81 -5.45
CA THR A 575 7.86 -25.10 -4.24
C THR A 575 6.68 -25.82 -3.61
N LYS A 576 6.77 -26.13 -2.31
CA LYS A 576 5.62 -26.66 -1.55
C LYS A 576 4.65 -25.52 -1.24
N LEU A 577 3.54 -25.48 -1.97
CA LEU A 577 2.44 -24.54 -1.76
C LEU A 577 1.24 -25.30 -1.17
N GLU A 578 0.47 -24.65 -0.32
CA GLU A 578 -0.74 -25.20 0.31
C GLU A 578 -1.96 -24.30 0.04
N GLY A 579 -3.16 -24.88 0.08
CA GLY A 579 -4.42 -24.17 -0.13
C GLY A 579 -4.56 -23.55 -1.52
N ARG A 580 -5.23 -22.40 -1.60
CA ARG A 580 -5.54 -21.69 -2.85
C ARG A 580 -4.31 -21.39 -3.73
N PRO A 581 -3.14 -20.93 -3.20
CA PRO A 581 -1.93 -20.79 -4.01
C PRO A 581 -1.51 -22.08 -4.75
N ALA A 582 -1.72 -23.25 -4.15
CA ALA A 582 -1.39 -24.53 -4.79
C ALA A 582 -2.34 -24.83 -5.97
N GLU A 583 -3.65 -24.61 -5.79
CA GLU A 583 -4.66 -24.75 -6.85
C GLU A 583 -4.33 -23.85 -8.05
N LEU A 584 -3.96 -22.60 -7.77
CA LEU A 584 -3.59 -21.61 -8.78
C LEU A 584 -2.31 -21.98 -9.51
N ALA A 585 -1.30 -22.47 -8.79
CA ALA A 585 -0.07 -22.96 -9.38
C ALA A 585 -0.35 -24.14 -10.32
N GLN A 586 -1.24 -25.07 -9.92
CA GLN A 586 -1.65 -26.19 -10.77
C GLN A 586 -2.40 -25.72 -12.02
N GLN A 587 -3.33 -24.75 -11.89
CA GLN A 587 -4.02 -24.15 -13.04
C GLN A 587 -3.04 -23.49 -14.02
N LEU A 588 -2.01 -22.79 -13.53
CA LEU A 588 -0.99 -22.21 -14.40
C LEU A 588 -0.14 -23.29 -15.08
N LEU A 589 0.28 -24.32 -14.33
CA LEU A 589 1.08 -25.43 -14.86
C LEU A 589 0.32 -26.21 -15.95
N ALA A 590 -1.00 -26.38 -15.82
CA ALA A 590 -1.85 -27.00 -16.83
C ALA A 590 -1.90 -26.21 -18.16
N ARG A 591 -1.55 -24.92 -18.14
CA ARG A 591 -1.50 -24.03 -19.31
C ARG A 591 -0.09 -23.81 -19.87
N GLU A 592 0.88 -24.64 -19.50
CA GLU A 592 2.27 -24.51 -19.97
C GLU A 592 2.38 -24.44 -21.50
N SER A 593 1.64 -25.30 -22.23
CA SER A 593 1.62 -25.29 -23.70
C SER A 593 1.11 -23.97 -24.26
N ASP A 594 0.02 -23.44 -23.70
CA ASP A 594 -0.57 -22.16 -24.11
C ASP A 594 0.42 -21.00 -23.90
N LEU A 595 1.12 -21.01 -22.75
CA LEU A 595 2.12 -20.00 -22.41
C LEU A 595 3.28 -20.02 -23.40
N TYR A 596 3.73 -21.17 -23.89
CA TYR A 596 4.76 -21.19 -24.94
C TYR A 596 4.22 -20.86 -26.33
N ALA A 597 3.03 -21.34 -26.68
CA ALA A 597 2.35 -21.02 -27.92
C ALA A 597 2.16 -19.50 -28.08
N SER A 598 2.01 -18.80 -26.95
CA SER A 598 1.90 -17.36 -26.92
C SER A 598 3.07 -16.58 -27.50
N PHE A 599 4.27 -17.17 -27.46
CA PHE A 599 5.47 -16.53 -27.94
C PHE A 599 5.73 -16.86 -29.41
N GLU A 600 5.02 -17.83 -30.01
CA GLU A 600 5.18 -18.19 -31.43
C GLU A 600 4.99 -17.03 -32.41
N PRO A 601 4.09 -16.04 -32.18
CA PRO A 601 3.97 -14.89 -33.06
C PRO A 601 5.28 -14.07 -33.18
N LEU A 602 6.16 -14.10 -32.17
CA LEU A 602 7.52 -13.52 -32.24
C LEU A 602 8.45 -14.27 -33.20
N LEU A 603 8.08 -15.45 -33.68
CA LEU A 603 8.87 -16.22 -34.65
C LEU A 603 8.34 -16.08 -36.07
N ARG A 604 7.03 -15.82 -36.21
CA ARG A 604 6.34 -15.84 -37.52
C ARG A 604 6.09 -14.43 -38.09
N GLY A 605 5.97 -13.39 -37.26
CA GLY A 605 5.74 -12.00 -37.71
C GLY A 605 6.96 -11.11 -37.48
N ARG A 606 7.09 -10.01 -38.24
CA ARG A 606 8.05 -8.94 -37.93
C ARG A 606 7.43 -7.95 -36.96
N LEU A 607 8.16 -7.59 -35.90
CA LEU A 607 7.76 -6.50 -35.01
C LEU A 607 7.87 -5.15 -35.74
N THR A 608 6.82 -4.35 -35.64
CA THR A 608 6.76 -3.01 -36.24
C THR A 608 6.99 -1.90 -35.21
N ALA A 609 6.95 -2.22 -33.91
CA ALA A 609 7.29 -1.26 -32.88
C ALA A 609 8.72 -0.75 -33.02
N GLN A 610 8.92 0.48 -32.58
CA GLN A 610 10.26 1.04 -32.36
C GLN A 610 10.69 0.79 -30.91
N ARG A 611 12.00 0.77 -30.69
CA ARG A 611 12.65 0.68 -29.38
C ARG A 611 13.15 2.06 -29.03
N GLY A 612 12.73 2.58 -27.89
CA GLY A 612 13.22 3.84 -27.34
C GLY A 612 13.53 3.70 -25.85
N ARG A 613 13.83 4.83 -25.21
CA ARG A 613 13.82 4.89 -23.75
C ARG A 613 12.40 4.80 -23.25
N ILE A 614 12.23 4.08 -22.15
CA ILE A 614 10.95 3.85 -21.48
C ILE A 614 11.14 4.06 -19.98
N HIS A 615 10.06 4.09 -19.22
CA HIS A 615 10.10 4.09 -17.77
C HIS A 615 10.64 2.76 -17.22
N GLY A 616 10.23 1.62 -17.79
CA GLY A 616 10.80 0.30 -17.51
C GLY A 616 10.20 -0.44 -16.31
N GLU A 617 9.68 0.31 -15.33
CA GLU A 617 8.90 -0.18 -14.17
C GLU A 617 7.61 0.64 -14.01
N TYR A 618 6.82 0.79 -15.07
CA TYR A 618 5.65 1.68 -15.07
C TYR A 618 4.41 1.03 -14.45
N HIS A 619 3.96 1.50 -13.29
CA HIS A 619 2.74 1.06 -12.62
C HIS A 619 2.15 2.19 -11.78
N LEU A 620 0.93 2.00 -11.25
CA LEU A 620 0.22 3.03 -10.48
C LEU A 620 0.95 3.54 -9.22
N GLY A 621 1.99 2.82 -8.76
CA GLY A 621 2.82 3.23 -7.63
C GLY A 621 3.86 4.28 -8.00
N ASN A 622 4.32 4.30 -9.26
CA ASN A 622 5.34 5.22 -9.78
C ASN A 622 4.69 6.43 -10.51
N VAL A 623 3.44 6.72 -10.13
CA VAL A 623 2.67 7.85 -10.63
C VAL A 623 2.05 8.55 -9.43
N LEU A 624 2.27 9.85 -9.30
CA LEU A 624 1.72 10.69 -8.24
C LEU A 624 0.40 11.32 -8.68
N TRP A 625 -0.57 11.42 -7.77
CA TRP A 625 -1.83 12.13 -7.97
C TRP A 625 -1.75 13.52 -7.32
N THR A 626 -1.84 14.58 -8.13
CA THR A 626 -1.73 15.98 -7.67
C THR A 626 -3.04 16.56 -7.14
N GLY A 627 -4.12 15.78 -7.11
CA GLY A 627 -5.48 16.26 -6.84
C GLY A 627 -6.27 16.61 -8.11
N LYS A 628 -5.58 16.87 -9.23
CA LYS A 628 -6.19 17.19 -10.53
C LYS A 628 -5.50 16.57 -11.74
N ASP A 629 -4.25 16.14 -11.59
CA ASP A 629 -3.40 15.61 -12.66
C ASP A 629 -2.44 14.53 -12.14
N PHE A 630 -1.79 13.81 -13.06
CA PHE A 630 -0.80 12.78 -12.76
C PHE A 630 0.62 13.24 -13.10
N ALA A 631 1.60 12.86 -12.27
CA ALA A 631 3.02 13.06 -12.54
C ALA A 631 3.79 11.73 -12.43
N VAL A 632 4.64 11.43 -13.40
CA VAL A 632 5.45 10.21 -13.45
C VAL A 632 6.78 10.43 -12.74
N VAL A 633 7.18 9.46 -11.91
CA VAL A 633 8.38 9.50 -11.07
C VAL A 633 9.08 8.12 -11.07
N ASP A 634 10.33 8.03 -10.60
CA ASP A 634 11.04 6.76 -10.38
C ASP A 634 11.44 5.98 -11.64
N PHE A 635 11.89 6.70 -12.68
CA PHE A 635 12.34 6.11 -13.95
C PHE A 635 13.43 5.05 -13.77
N GLY A 636 13.12 3.82 -14.18
CA GLY A 636 14.04 2.70 -14.17
C GLY A 636 14.55 2.30 -12.78
N GLN A 637 13.82 2.56 -11.70
CA GLN A 637 14.26 2.30 -10.32
C GLN A 637 14.11 0.84 -9.84
N ASN A 638 14.62 -0.13 -10.61
CA ASN A 638 14.74 -1.52 -10.15
C ASN A 638 16.18 -1.84 -9.72
N PRO A 639 16.50 -1.81 -8.41
CA PRO A 639 17.86 -2.05 -7.93
C PRO A 639 18.32 -3.50 -8.13
N ASN A 640 17.41 -4.44 -8.40
CA ASN A 640 17.75 -5.85 -8.63
C ASN A 640 18.20 -6.13 -10.07
N LYS A 641 18.04 -5.16 -10.98
CA LYS A 641 18.44 -5.30 -12.39
C LYS A 641 19.77 -4.58 -12.64
N PRO A 642 20.70 -5.18 -13.40
CA PRO A 642 21.92 -4.50 -13.84
C PRO A 642 21.62 -3.21 -14.61
N LEU A 643 22.49 -2.20 -14.49
CA LEU A 643 22.30 -0.91 -15.15
C LEU A 643 22.13 -1.02 -16.68
N PRO A 644 22.91 -1.83 -17.42
CA PRO A 644 22.74 -1.98 -18.86
C PRO A 644 21.34 -2.49 -19.24
N GLU A 645 20.73 -3.33 -18.40
CA GLU A 645 19.36 -3.79 -18.62
C GLU A 645 18.33 -2.68 -18.39
N ARG A 646 18.53 -1.89 -17.33
CA ARG A 646 17.65 -0.75 -16.97
C ARG A 646 17.70 0.39 -18.01
N ARG A 647 18.84 0.59 -18.69
CA ARG A 647 19.01 1.59 -19.76
C ARG A 647 18.65 1.07 -21.15
N ARG A 648 18.44 -0.24 -21.32
CA ARG A 648 18.22 -0.84 -22.64
C ARG A 648 16.95 -0.31 -23.28
N LYS A 649 17.04 0.08 -24.56
CA LYS A 649 15.88 0.49 -25.36
C LYS A 649 14.87 -0.65 -25.52
N ARG A 650 13.59 -0.30 -25.41
CA ARG A 650 12.46 -1.22 -25.43
C ARG A 650 11.27 -0.57 -26.12
N SER A 651 10.30 -1.38 -26.53
CA SER A 651 9.00 -0.86 -26.95
C SER A 651 8.27 -0.20 -25.78
N GLY A 652 7.72 1.00 -26.01
CA GLY A 652 6.84 1.69 -25.05
C GLY A 652 5.61 0.88 -24.66
N LEU A 653 5.22 -0.11 -25.49
CA LEU A 653 4.16 -1.06 -25.15
C LEU A 653 4.45 -1.87 -23.87
N ARG A 654 5.72 -1.95 -23.43
CA ARG A 654 6.06 -2.57 -22.14
C ARG A 654 5.49 -1.81 -20.95
N ASP A 655 5.61 -0.48 -20.97
CA ASP A 655 5.07 0.37 -19.90
C ASP A 655 3.53 0.32 -19.93
N ILE A 656 2.93 0.34 -21.12
CA ILE A 656 1.47 0.21 -21.30
C ILE A 656 0.97 -1.13 -20.76
N ALA A 657 1.61 -2.23 -21.12
CA ALA A 657 1.32 -3.55 -20.58
C ALA A 657 1.38 -3.60 -19.04
N SER A 658 2.42 -3.01 -18.46
CA SER A 658 2.62 -2.97 -17.01
C SER A 658 1.56 -2.13 -16.30
N MET A 659 1.17 -0.99 -16.88
CA MET A 659 0.10 -0.15 -16.33
C MET A 659 -1.28 -0.81 -16.42
N LEU A 660 -1.60 -1.45 -17.56
CA LEU A 660 -2.84 -2.21 -17.72
C LEU A 660 -2.95 -3.33 -16.66
N ARG A 661 -1.85 -4.06 -16.42
CA ARG A 661 -1.77 -5.06 -15.33
C ARG A 661 -1.98 -4.39 -13.96
N SER A 662 -1.40 -3.22 -13.73
CA SER A 662 -1.54 -2.49 -12.47
C SER A 662 -2.99 -2.06 -12.20
N LEU A 663 -3.74 -1.64 -13.22
CA LEU A 663 -5.16 -1.32 -13.10
C LEU A 663 -6.00 -2.58 -12.80
N ASP A 664 -5.76 -3.68 -13.52
CA ASP A 664 -6.43 -4.96 -13.26
C ASP A 664 -6.18 -5.45 -11.82
N LEU A 665 -4.93 -5.34 -11.35
CA LEU A 665 -4.56 -5.71 -9.99
C LEU A 665 -5.29 -4.85 -8.95
N ALA A 666 -5.45 -3.55 -9.20
CA ALA A 666 -6.18 -2.67 -8.29
C ALA A 666 -7.63 -3.14 -8.10
N ALA A 667 -8.33 -3.49 -9.20
CA ALA A 667 -9.70 -4.00 -9.13
C ALA A 667 -9.80 -5.33 -8.36
N THR A 668 -8.90 -6.27 -8.63
CA THR A 668 -8.88 -7.57 -7.95
C THR A 668 -8.54 -7.45 -6.47
N MET A 669 -7.59 -6.56 -6.12
CA MET A 669 -7.26 -6.30 -4.72
C MET A 669 -8.43 -5.63 -3.99
N ALA A 670 -9.12 -4.67 -4.62
CA ALA A 670 -10.29 -4.02 -4.04
C ALA A 670 -11.47 -4.99 -3.84
N LEU A 671 -11.71 -5.92 -4.77
CA LEU A 671 -12.74 -6.97 -4.64
C LEU A 671 -12.48 -7.91 -3.45
N ARG A 672 -11.21 -8.12 -3.09
CA ARG A 672 -10.83 -9.04 -2.01
C ARG A 672 -10.63 -8.37 -0.67
N ASP A 673 -10.34 -7.08 -0.68
CA ASP A 673 -10.25 -6.29 0.52
C ASP A 673 -11.61 -6.31 1.23
N THR A 674 -11.66 -7.00 2.37
CA THR A 674 -12.88 -7.14 3.16
C THR A 674 -13.38 -5.82 3.75
N ALA A 675 -12.53 -4.79 3.79
CA ALA A 675 -12.96 -3.43 4.14
C ALA A 675 -13.71 -2.76 2.98
N THR A 676 -13.47 -3.19 1.74
CA THR A 676 -14.08 -2.63 0.53
C THR A 676 -15.29 -3.45 0.08
N VAL A 677 -15.17 -4.79 0.00
CA VAL A 677 -16.27 -5.71 -0.35
C VAL A 677 -16.35 -6.83 0.68
N ARG A 678 -17.53 -7.02 1.29
CA ARG A 678 -17.74 -8.12 2.26
C ARG A 678 -17.62 -9.46 1.57
N GLU A 679 -17.14 -10.47 2.30
CA GLU A 679 -17.00 -11.82 1.76
C GLU A 679 -18.31 -12.39 1.22
N SER A 680 -19.43 -12.15 1.91
CA SER A 680 -20.77 -12.56 1.46
C SER A 680 -21.27 -11.82 0.21
N GLU A 681 -20.71 -10.65 -0.09
CA GLU A 681 -21.11 -9.80 -1.22
C GLU A 681 -20.19 -9.96 -2.44
N ARG A 682 -19.09 -10.72 -2.31
CA ARG A 682 -18.11 -10.91 -3.39
C ARG A 682 -18.74 -11.45 -4.67
N GLY A 683 -19.69 -12.38 -4.56
CA GLY A 683 -20.40 -12.93 -5.72
C GLY A 683 -21.20 -11.86 -6.49
N ALA A 684 -21.84 -10.93 -5.78
CA ALA A 684 -22.57 -9.82 -6.39
C ALA A 684 -21.63 -8.73 -6.94
N ALA A 685 -20.47 -8.51 -6.29
CA ALA A 685 -19.48 -7.52 -6.70
C ALA A 685 -18.61 -7.98 -7.88
N GLU A 686 -18.42 -9.28 -8.08
CA GLU A 686 -17.51 -9.81 -9.11
C GLU A 686 -17.86 -9.36 -10.54
N PRO A 687 -19.14 -9.37 -10.99
CA PRO A 687 -19.50 -8.82 -12.29
C PRO A 687 -19.18 -7.33 -12.44
N TRP A 688 -19.29 -6.55 -11.37
CA TRP A 688 -18.92 -5.13 -11.36
C TRP A 688 -17.40 -4.93 -11.39
N ALA A 689 -16.63 -5.79 -10.72
CA ALA A 689 -15.17 -5.79 -10.84
C ALA A 689 -14.73 -6.08 -12.29
N LYS A 690 -15.40 -7.04 -12.95
CA LYS A 690 -15.19 -7.36 -14.36
C LYS A 690 -15.53 -6.17 -15.27
N LEU A 691 -16.63 -5.46 -15.01
CA LEU A 691 -16.99 -4.25 -15.75
C LEU A 691 -15.91 -3.17 -15.64
N TRP A 692 -15.45 -2.89 -14.41
CA TRP A 692 -14.40 -1.91 -14.16
C TRP A 692 -13.08 -2.29 -14.84
N SER A 693 -12.62 -3.53 -14.66
CA SER A 693 -11.39 -4.06 -15.28
C SER A 693 -11.45 -4.17 -16.80
N THR A 694 -12.64 -4.05 -17.39
CA THR A 694 -12.83 -3.98 -18.84
C THR A 694 -12.63 -2.55 -19.33
N TRP A 695 -13.42 -1.61 -18.80
CA TRP A 695 -13.53 -0.27 -19.38
C TRP A 695 -12.52 0.75 -18.86
N ALA A 696 -12.09 0.69 -17.59
CA ALA A 696 -11.07 1.63 -17.09
C ALA A 696 -9.72 1.44 -17.81
N PRO A 697 -9.18 0.21 -17.96
CA PRO A 697 -7.95 0.02 -18.75
C PRO A 697 -8.14 0.28 -20.25
N ALA A 698 -9.34 0.05 -20.81
CA ALA A 698 -9.64 0.40 -22.20
C ALA A 698 -9.63 1.92 -22.42
N ALA A 699 -10.21 2.71 -21.51
CA ALA A 699 -10.17 4.18 -21.56
C ALA A 699 -8.74 4.73 -21.44
N PHE A 700 -7.91 4.12 -20.58
CA PHE A 700 -6.48 4.42 -20.52
C PHE A 700 -5.78 4.17 -21.86
N LEU A 701 -6.02 3.00 -22.47
CA LEU A 701 -5.41 2.64 -23.75
C LEU A 701 -5.90 3.54 -24.90
N ALA A 702 -7.18 3.89 -24.93
CA ALA A 702 -7.77 4.78 -25.91
C ALA A 702 -7.08 6.15 -25.90
N ALA A 703 -7.00 6.78 -24.73
CA ALA A 703 -6.33 8.06 -24.54
C ALA A 703 -4.84 8.01 -24.89
N TYR A 704 -4.17 6.89 -24.58
CA TYR A 704 -2.78 6.70 -24.96
C TYR A 704 -2.59 6.63 -26.48
N LEU A 705 -3.44 5.88 -27.19
CA LEU A 705 -3.36 5.73 -28.65
C LEU A 705 -3.70 7.04 -29.37
N GLU A 706 -4.72 7.77 -28.88
CA GLU A 706 -5.05 9.10 -29.38
C GLU A 706 -3.87 10.07 -29.19
N GLY A 707 -3.33 10.13 -27.97
CA GLY A 707 -2.16 10.96 -27.68
C GLY A 707 -0.95 10.60 -28.53
N ALA A 708 -0.71 9.30 -28.74
CA ALA A 708 0.39 8.82 -29.55
C ALA A 708 0.25 9.20 -31.03
N ASN A 709 -0.95 9.12 -31.60
CA ASN A 709 -1.21 9.60 -32.96
C ASN A 709 -0.99 11.12 -33.07
N ASN A 710 -1.48 11.89 -32.11
CA ASN A 710 -1.34 13.36 -32.09
C ASN A 710 0.13 13.82 -32.00
N THR A 711 0.97 13.06 -31.29
CA THR A 711 2.40 13.37 -31.14
C THR A 711 3.29 12.65 -32.15
N GLN A 712 2.72 11.98 -33.16
CA GLN A 712 3.45 11.17 -34.15
C GLN A 712 4.40 10.13 -33.51
N LEU A 713 4.02 9.62 -32.34
CA LEU A 713 4.73 8.51 -31.72
C LEU A 713 4.66 7.30 -32.65
N PRO A 714 5.76 6.58 -32.89
CA PRO A 714 5.74 5.40 -33.73
C PRO A 714 5.02 4.24 -33.01
N VAL A 715 3.70 4.22 -33.13
CA VAL A 715 2.84 3.14 -32.65
C VAL A 715 2.89 1.99 -33.65
N PRO A 716 3.10 0.74 -33.21
CA PRO A 716 3.12 -0.41 -34.11
C PRO A 716 1.77 -0.59 -34.82
N THR A 717 1.79 -1.04 -36.07
CA THR A 717 0.58 -1.30 -36.87
C THR A 717 -0.30 -2.41 -36.27
N ARG A 718 0.27 -3.30 -35.46
CA ARG A 718 -0.43 -4.42 -34.80
C ARG A 718 -0.35 -4.33 -33.28
N VAL A 719 -0.78 -3.21 -32.70
CA VAL A 719 -0.76 -2.95 -31.24
C VAL A 719 -1.29 -4.12 -30.43
N GLY A 720 -2.43 -4.71 -30.81
CA GLY A 720 -3.03 -5.82 -30.05
C GLY A 720 -2.17 -7.08 -30.04
N MET A 721 -1.55 -7.43 -31.16
CA MET A 721 -0.61 -8.55 -31.26
C MET A 721 0.67 -8.27 -30.47
N GLU A 722 1.23 -7.05 -30.59
CA GLU A 722 2.49 -6.70 -29.93
C GLU A 722 2.34 -6.47 -28.41
N LEU A 723 1.19 -5.98 -27.92
CA LEU A 723 0.88 -5.94 -26.49
C LEU A 723 0.81 -7.34 -25.88
N ARG A 724 0.18 -8.30 -26.58
CA ARG A 724 0.14 -9.72 -26.17
C ARG A 724 1.53 -10.33 -26.10
N ILE A 725 2.44 -9.88 -26.97
CA ILE A 725 3.83 -10.32 -26.99
C ILE A 725 4.58 -9.73 -25.80
N VAL A 726 4.40 -8.45 -25.48
CA VAL A 726 5.19 -7.77 -24.43
C VAL A 726 4.71 -8.14 -23.02
N SER A 727 3.43 -8.47 -22.83
CA SER A 727 2.87 -9.02 -21.58
C SER A 727 2.22 -10.40 -21.79
N PRO A 728 2.81 -11.49 -21.26
CA PRO A 728 2.18 -12.81 -21.25
C PRO A 728 0.90 -12.84 -20.37
N ASP A 729 0.59 -11.82 -19.58
CA ASP A 729 -0.62 -11.85 -18.74
C ASP A 729 -1.91 -11.60 -19.55
N TYR A 730 -1.75 -11.17 -20.81
CA TYR A 730 -2.82 -10.92 -21.77
C TYR A 730 -3.56 -12.19 -22.24
N TRP A 731 -3.16 -13.41 -21.83
CA TRP A 731 -3.85 -14.67 -22.19
C TRP A 731 -5.22 -14.87 -21.53
N THR A 732 -5.53 -14.10 -20.48
CA THR A 732 -6.69 -14.39 -19.62
C THR A 732 -8.03 -13.84 -20.13
N THR A 733 -8.05 -13.01 -21.17
CA THR A 733 -9.32 -12.46 -21.69
C THR A 733 -9.81 -13.11 -22.98
N ALA A 734 -8.98 -13.92 -23.65
CA ALA A 734 -9.35 -14.56 -24.93
C ALA A 734 -9.69 -16.06 -24.82
N THR A 735 -9.48 -16.71 -23.66
CA THR A 735 -9.63 -18.18 -23.53
C THR A 735 -10.43 -18.67 -22.30
N GLY A 736 -11.28 -17.83 -21.71
CA GLY A 736 -12.08 -18.21 -20.53
C GLY A 736 -11.38 -17.95 -19.19
N PRO A 737 -12.09 -18.12 -18.05
CA PRO A 737 -11.68 -17.57 -16.77
C PRO A 737 -10.50 -18.33 -16.18
N VAL A 738 -9.32 -17.72 -16.22
CA VAL A 738 -8.28 -18.01 -15.24
C VAL A 738 -8.41 -16.95 -14.15
N PRO A 739 -8.48 -17.31 -12.86
CA PRO A 739 -8.41 -16.32 -11.79
C PRO A 739 -7.11 -15.52 -11.98
N GLN A 740 -7.18 -14.18 -11.94
CA GLN A 740 -6.01 -13.29 -12.04
C GLN A 740 -4.92 -13.54 -10.96
N GLU A 741 -5.13 -14.52 -10.09
CA GLU A 741 -4.24 -14.98 -9.02
C GLU A 741 -3.13 -15.92 -9.48
N THR A 742 -3.22 -16.49 -10.68
CA THR A 742 -2.27 -17.50 -11.16
C THR A 742 -0.98 -16.92 -11.71
N VAL A 743 -0.87 -15.60 -11.87
CA VAL A 743 0.32 -14.99 -12.46
C VAL A 743 1.27 -14.50 -11.35
N PRO A 744 2.40 -15.19 -11.08
CA PRO A 744 3.42 -14.66 -10.19
C PRO A 744 3.89 -13.28 -10.67
N ARG A 745 4.44 -12.46 -9.76
CA ARG A 745 5.13 -11.23 -10.15
C ARG A 745 6.24 -11.61 -11.14
N PHE A 746 6.05 -11.35 -12.43
CA PHE A 746 7.12 -11.41 -13.42
C PHE A 746 7.96 -10.14 -13.27
N ASN A 747 8.59 -9.97 -12.11
CA ASN A 747 9.73 -9.09 -11.91
C ASN A 747 10.94 -9.96 -11.68
N ASP A 748 12.04 -9.70 -12.40
CA ASP A 748 13.29 -10.47 -12.45
C ASP A 748 14.12 -10.47 -11.13
N GLY A 749 13.46 -10.49 -9.96
CA GLY A 749 14.09 -10.63 -8.64
C GLY A 749 13.67 -11.93 -7.95
N PRO A 750 14.43 -12.40 -6.93
CA PRO A 750 14.11 -13.62 -6.21
C PRO A 750 12.77 -13.45 -5.48
N VAL A 751 11.83 -14.35 -5.77
CA VAL A 751 10.59 -14.49 -5.02
C VAL A 751 10.92 -15.14 -3.68
N SER A 752 10.98 -14.36 -2.60
CA SER A 752 10.97 -14.91 -1.25
C SER A 752 9.54 -15.33 -0.89
N PHE A 753 9.26 -16.62 -1.00
CA PHE A 753 8.14 -17.23 -0.31
C PHE A 753 8.55 -17.43 1.15
N GLY A 754 8.03 -16.60 2.05
CA GLY A 754 8.16 -16.84 3.49
C GLY A 754 7.34 -18.08 3.87
N THR A 755 8.00 -19.22 3.97
CA THR A 755 7.47 -20.41 4.63
C THR A 755 7.68 -20.27 6.14
N THR A 756 6.61 -20.08 6.90
CA THR A 756 6.60 -20.39 8.33
C THR A 756 5.68 -21.59 8.56
N SER A 757 6.20 -22.76 8.26
CA SER A 757 5.73 -24.02 8.84
C SER A 757 6.43 -24.20 10.20
N SER A 758 5.82 -23.72 11.28
CA SER A 758 6.23 -24.10 12.63
C SER A 758 5.61 -25.47 12.95
N ASN A 759 6.37 -26.53 12.67
CA ASN A 759 6.16 -27.85 13.24
C ASN A 759 6.41 -27.76 14.75
N LEU A 760 5.35 -27.88 15.56
CA LEU A 760 5.47 -28.27 16.96
C LEU A 760 5.58 -29.80 17.02
N GLN A 761 6.81 -30.29 17.06
CA GLN A 761 7.11 -31.64 17.53
C GLN A 761 6.78 -31.71 19.04
N VAL A 762 5.78 -32.53 19.37
CA VAL A 762 5.51 -32.99 20.73
C VAL A 762 6.68 -33.90 21.16
N PRO A 763 7.34 -33.68 22.31
CA PRO A 763 8.32 -34.62 22.80
C PRO A 763 7.62 -35.84 23.42
N SER A 764 7.95 -37.01 22.90
CA SER A 764 7.63 -38.30 23.48
C SER A 764 8.29 -38.45 24.85
N ARG A 765 7.49 -38.80 25.87
CA ARG A 765 7.98 -39.43 27.10
C ARG A 765 7.42 -40.84 27.21
N ASN A 766 8.33 -41.76 27.46
CA ASN A 766 8.12 -43.19 27.62
C ASN A 766 7.33 -43.56 28.88
N SER A 767 6.69 -44.73 28.77
CA SER A 767 6.42 -45.74 29.79
C SER A 767 5.46 -45.41 30.94
N THR A 768 4.26 -46.00 30.91
CA THR A 768 3.95 -47.13 31.81
C THR A 768 2.74 -47.93 31.32
N SER A 769 2.84 -49.23 31.53
CA SER A 769 1.94 -50.32 31.19
C SER A 769 0.60 -50.30 31.93
N ALA A 770 -0.48 -50.71 31.27
CA ALA A 770 -1.39 -51.75 31.79
C ALA A 770 -2.38 -52.22 30.71
N ARG A 771 -2.60 -53.53 30.72
CA ARG A 771 -3.41 -54.37 29.84
C ARG A 771 -4.90 -54.11 29.98
N CYS A 772 -5.67 -54.19 28.90
CA CYS A 772 -6.54 -55.35 28.60
C CYS A 772 -7.29 -55.17 27.28
N ALA A 773 -7.42 -56.28 26.56
CA ALA A 773 -7.97 -56.41 25.22
C ALA A 773 -9.48 -56.80 25.26
N PRO A 774 -10.12 -57.30 24.19
CA PRO A 774 -11.18 -56.57 23.46
C PRO A 774 -12.52 -57.34 23.41
N THR A 775 -13.60 -56.73 22.88
CA THR A 775 -14.49 -57.25 21.80
C THR A 775 -15.88 -56.56 21.77
N PRO A 776 -16.59 -56.60 20.61
CA PRO A 776 -17.61 -55.62 20.21
C PRO A 776 -19.04 -56.15 20.30
N ARG A 777 -20.05 -55.28 20.14
CA ARG A 777 -21.36 -55.64 19.53
C ARG A 777 -22.26 -54.43 19.22
N SER A 778 -22.59 -54.33 17.93
CA SER A 778 -23.93 -54.14 17.33
C SER A 778 -24.97 -53.15 17.91
N SER A 779 -25.37 -52.26 17.00
CA SER A 779 -26.75 -51.96 16.56
C SER A 779 -27.78 -51.27 17.49
N ASN A 780 -28.26 -50.15 16.96
CA ASN A 780 -29.65 -49.68 16.85
C ASN A 780 -30.44 -49.13 18.05
N GLN A 781 -31.04 -47.96 17.74
CA GLN A 781 -32.29 -47.35 18.24
C GLN A 781 -32.29 -46.75 19.65
N ASN A 782 -32.23 -45.41 19.73
CA ASN A 782 -33.40 -44.52 19.67
C ASN A 782 -32.99 -43.08 19.34
#